data_AF-A0AAE1YL23-F1
#
_entry.id   AF-A0AAE1YL23-F1
#
_cell.length_a   1.000
_cell.length_b   1.000
_cell.length_c   1.000
_cell.angle_alpha   90.00
_cell.angle_beta   90.00
_cell.angle_gamma   90.00
#
_symmetry.space_group_name_H-M   'P 1'
#
loop_
_entity.id
_entity.type
_entity.pdbx_description
1 polymer ?
#
loop_
_entity_poly.entity_id
_entity_poly.type
_entity_poly.pdbx_seq_one_letter_code
_entity_poly.pdbx_strand_id
1 'polypeptide(L)'
;MEGISPDRDSLESAAKKSSISSGGRVQDRKEFLHRFVDSEVLKTNLLDWLEDIAEDSVRPTFDVPFELVDLQKFDYALEGIPFQQLIRMPSAIYASTSSTVEATAYLALEDFLHASTNGLWEAFWGPENDRMPFYVSSLYDGNLRFYQAEQAISKGKLEGLCASAIMLKNPRHPQGKWDDIIELALLRPDIGSLASAEEDSKPPVSVICEALFFALRVLIARSISRSNIPLSLNCVFVLLVDYQCGGVVKVEGDLNNLEFDLNNVYESAASWIKNHSRIAISPVCRIWNKLGNANWGDIGALQVLYATFQSIAQYAGTPKNTIEDLAADHSSRLQARRIERQLEDTRVNGNGLFRFQHHTATPEIVEVQEESIRVDSERSLKLEVGSVLLLEDSSWQKGYQIDEVLNDGEIPFYVASPVEDRGKTVFLYVGSHPSQLEPAWEDMKLWYQVQRQTKVLNVVKQKGLSSKYLPELTASGRVVHPGNCRKPKKGDNCDHPWCGTPVLVTSPVGRTVADMVRAGQFGADEAIRCCHDCLSALSATASAGIRHGDIRPENVICVKSGMGQPYYVLIGWGHAILEERDRPALNLHFSSTSALQEGKLCSASDAESLVYMLYFCSGGDLPVLDSVEGALQWRETSWSRRLIQQKLGDISAVLKAFADYVDSLCGTPYPVDYKIWLRRLKRQIGDEDGGKEVDTSG
;
A
#
# COMPACT_ATOMS: atom_id res chain seq x y z
N MET A 1 -54.76 8.78 47.26
CA MET A 1 -55.18 8.80 48.68
C MET A 1 -54.00 8.35 49.50
N GLU A 2 -53.56 9.23 50.40
CA GLU A 2 -52.61 8.98 51.47
C GLU A 2 -53.22 8.09 52.57
N GLY A 3 -52.36 7.50 53.40
CA GLY A 3 -52.69 6.80 54.65
C GLY A 3 -51.75 5.62 54.86
N ILE A 4 -50.55 5.82 55.43
CA ILE A 4 -50.22 5.88 56.88
C ILE A 4 -50.67 4.62 57.66
N SER A 5 -49.64 3.91 58.14
CA SER A 5 -49.58 2.66 58.94
C SER A 5 -50.24 2.76 60.34
N PRO A 6 -50.42 1.67 61.13
CA PRO A 6 -49.32 1.12 61.97
C PRO A 6 -49.30 -0.42 62.24
N ASP A 7 -48.06 -0.94 62.42
CA ASP A 7 -47.53 -1.82 63.50
C ASP A 7 -48.45 -2.87 64.18
N ARG A 8 -48.04 -4.12 64.48
CA ARG A 8 -46.84 -4.56 65.23
C ARG A 8 -46.82 -6.10 65.25
N ASP A 9 -45.67 -6.72 65.00
CA ASP A 9 -45.08 -7.63 65.99
C ASP A 9 -43.59 -7.88 65.66
N SER A 10 -42.83 -7.88 66.74
CA SER A 10 -41.41 -7.58 66.84
C SER A 10 -40.63 -8.75 67.45
N LEU A 11 -39.29 -8.68 67.32
CA LEU A 11 -38.20 -9.44 67.98
C LEU A 11 -37.64 -10.56 67.08
N GLU A 12 -36.36 -10.61 66.68
CA GLU A 12 -35.13 -10.15 67.34
C GLU A 12 -34.03 -9.82 66.32
N SER A 13 -33.43 -8.64 66.47
CA SER A 13 -32.20 -8.24 65.78
C SER A 13 -30.99 -8.51 66.68
N ALA A 14 -30.07 -9.36 66.22
CA ALA A 14 -28.68 -9.35 66.67
C ALA A 14 -27.79 -9.10 65.45
N ALA A 15 -27.13 -7.95 65.46
CA ALA A 15 -26.27 -7.45 64.40
C ALA A 15 -25.12 -8.42 64.06
N LYS A 16 -25.06 -8.91 62.82
CA LYS A 16 -23.79 -9.30 62.18
C LYS A 16 -23.27 -8.14 61.36
N LYS A 17 -22.24 -7.49 61.91
CA LYS A 17 -21.32 -6.59 61.20
C LYS A 17 -20.90 -7.24 59.87
N SER A 18 -21.30 -6.66 58.76
CA SER A 18 -20.64 -6.84 57.46
C SER A 18 -20.18 -5.49 56.91
N SER A 19 -19.51 -4.70 57.76
CA SER A 19 -18.57 -3.68 57.28
C SER A 19 -17.28 -4.38 56.84
N ILE A 20 -17.31 -5.09 55.71
CA ILE A 20 -16.08 -5.52 55.05
C ILE A 20 -15.49 -4.26 54.43
N SER A 21 -14.50 -3.72 55.12
CA SER A 21 -13.69 -2.58 54.77
C SER A 21 -13.15 -2.69 53.33
N SER A 22 -13.64 -1.85 52.43
CA SER A 22 -13.03 -1.63 51.11
C SER A 22 -11.57 -1.16 51.21
N GLY A 23 -11.13 -0.68 52.38
CA GLY A 23 -9.76 -0.30 52.67
C GLY A 23 -8.77 -1.47 52.78
N GLY A 24 -9.23 -2.67 53.19
CA GLY A 24 -8.37 -3.85 53.32
C GLY A 24 -7.89 -4.37 51.96
N ARG A 25 -8.82 -4.56 51.02
CA ARG A 25 -8.51 -5.05 49.66
C ARG A 25 -7.55 -4.15 48.88
N VAL A 26 -7.68 -2.82 49.04
CA VAL A 26 -6.76 -1.87 48.39
C VAL A 26 -5.37 -1.93 49.00
N GLN A 27 -5.26 -2.22 50.30
CA GLN A 27 -3.98 -2.39 50.97
C GLN A 27 -3.29 -3.69 50.54
N ASP A 28 -4.04 -4.79 50.42
CA ASP A 28 -3.50 -6.07 49.95
C ASP A 28 -2.99 -5.95 48.51
N ARG A 29 -3.73 -5.26 47.62
CA ARG A 29 -3.28 -4.95 46.25
C ARG A 29 -1.98 -4.15 46.21
N LYS A 30 -1.84 -3.15 47.09
CA LYS A 30 -0.60 -2.34 47.19
C LYS A 30 0.59 -3.17 47.63
N GLU A 31 0.41 -4.00 48.65
CA GLU A 31 1.46 -4.87 49.16
C GLU A 31 1.84 -5.94 48.12
N PHE A 32 0.87 -6.50 47.41
CA PHE A 32 1.09 -7.42 46.30
C PHE A 32 1.96 -6.78 45.21
N LEU A 33 1.61 -5.58 44.73
CA LEU A 33 2.39 -4.86 43.72
C LEU A 33 3.81 -4.52 44.20
N HIS A 34 3.97 -4.26 45.50
CA HIS A 34 5.28 -3.99 46.11
C HIS A 34 6.18 -5.23 46.15
N ARG A 35 5.60 -6.42 46.34
CA ARG A 35 6.33 -7.71 46.34
C ARG A 35 6.56 -8.29 44.95
N PHE A 36 5.70 -7.96 43.98
CA PHE A 36 5.74 -8.48 42.62
C PHE A 36 6.71 -7.71 41.71
N VAL A 37 8.02 -7.85 41.92
CA VAL A 37 9.06 -7.00 41.28
C VAL A 37 10.00 -7.74 40.32
N ASP A 38 9.99 -9.07 40.31
CA ASP A 38 10.96 -9.89 39.58
C ASP A 38 10.30 -10.65 38.43
N SER A 39 10.67 -10.31 37.19
CA SER A 39 10.13 -10.95 35.98
C SER A 39 10.61 -12.39 35.79
N GLU A 40 11.80 -12.75 36.25
CA GLU A 40 12.37 -14.09 36.09
C GLU A 40 11.68 -15.10 37.01
N VAL A 41 11.26 -14.67 38.20
CA VAL A 41 10.46 -15.53 39.10
C VAL A 41 9.08 -15.82 38.48
N LEU A 42 8.42 -14.82 37.87
CA LEU A 42 7.16 -15.06 37.16
C LEU A 42 7.36 -16.01 35.97
N LYS A 43 8.41 -15.77 35.17
CA LYS A 43 8.77 -16.61 34.02
C LYS A 43 8.91 -18.08 34.42
N THR A 44 9.58 -18.37 35.54
CA THR A 44 9.72 -19.74 36.05
C THR A 44 8.36 -20.41 36.33
N ASN A 45 7.34 -19.65 36.75
CA ASN A 45 5.99 -20.16 37.01
C ASN A 45 5.12 -20.33 35.75
N LEU A 46 5.51 -19.67 34.65
CA LEU A 46 4.78 -19.67 33.37
C LEU A 46 5.44 -20.51 32.28
N LEU A 47 6.72 -20.87 32.44
CA LEU A 47 7.56 -21.53 31.43
C LEU A 47 6.93 -22.81 30.91
N ASP A 48 6.70 -23.79 31.78
CA ASP A 48 6.08 -25.08 31.42
C ASP A 48 4.75 -24.89 30.68
N TRP A 49 3.93 -23.93 31.13
CA TRP A 49 2.63 -23.66 30.53
C TRP A 49 2.75 -23.02 29.13
N LEU A 50 3.71 -22.13 28.91
CA LEU A 50 3.93 -21.52 27.60
C LEU A 50 4.58 -22.49 26.61
N GLU A 51 5.46 -23.37 27.10
CA GLU A 51 6.06 -24.45 26.31
C GLU A 51 4.98 -25.48 25.90
N ASP A 52 4.11 -25.90 26.82
CA ASP A 52 2.99 -26.80 26.53
C ASP A 52 2.05 -26.24 25.44
N ILE A 53 1.77 -24.93 25.45
CA ILE A 53 0.93 -24.28 24.43
C ILE A 53 1.69 -24.16 23.09
N ALA A 54 3.01 -23.98 23.13
CA ALA A 54 3.84 -23.91 21.93
C ALA A 54 3.97 -25.26 21.20
N GLU A 55 3.92 -26.37 21.93
CA GLU A 55 4.01 -27.74 21.40
C GLU A 55 2.69 -28.29 20.81
N ASP A 56 1.54 -27.68 21.14
CA ASP A 56 0.22 -28.14 20.66
C ASP A 56 -0.02 -27.73 19.18
N SER A 57 0.42 -28.58 18.24
CA SER A 57 0.44 -28.29 16.79
C SER A 57 -0.93 -28.27 16.09
N VAL A 58 -2.04 -28.44 16.83
CA VAL A 58 -3.39 -28.59 16.25
C VAL A 58 -4.18 -27.28 16.22
N ARG A 59 -3.75 -26.24 16.96
CA ARG A 59 -4.40 -24.92 17.03
C ARG A 59 -3.40 -23.78 17.05
N PRO A 60 -3.75 -22.57 16.57
CA PRO A 60 -2.92 -21.40 16.80
C PRO A 60 -2.76 -21.18 18.32
N THR A 61 -1.49 -21.13 18.77
CA THR A 61 -1.03 -21.01 20.17
C THR A 61 -1.69 -19.85 20.92
N PHE A 62 -1.92 -18.71 20.25
CA PHE A 62 -2.64 -17.55 20.78
C PHE A 62 -3.48 -16.92 19.67
N ASP A 63 -4.58 -16.26 20.05
CA ASP A 63 -5.36 -15.42 19.14
C ASP A 63 -4.47 -14.26 18.63
N VAL A 64 -4.73 -13.77 17.42
CA VAL A 64 -4.14 -12.51 16.95
C VAL A 64 -4.91 -11.32 17.52
N PRO A 65 -4.24 -10.22 17.91
CA PRO A 65 -4.92 -9.08 18.54
C PRO A 65 -5.81 -8.30 17.56
N PHE A 66 -5.53 -8.37 16.26
CA PHE A 66 -6.19 -7.59 15.21
C PHE A 66 -6.45 -8.45 13.97
N GLU A 67 -7.60 -8.25 13.36
CA GLU A 67 -7.94 -8.85 12.06
C GLU A 67 -7.26 -8.07 10.93
N LEU A 68 -6.83 -8.78 9.87
CA LEU A 68 -6.16 -8.15 8.72
C LEU A 68 -7.04 -7.09 8.04
N VAL A 69 -8.35 -7.31 8.00
CA VAL A 69 -9.32 -6.37 7.42
C VAL A 69 -9.35 -5.05 8.19
N ASP A 70 -9.19 -5.10 9.51
CA ASP A 70 -9.18 -3.89 10.35
C ASP A 70 -7.88 -3.11 10.17
N LEU A 71 -6.74 -3.80 10.05
CA LEU A 71 -5.45 -3.18 9.71
C LEU A 71 -5.48 -2.53 8.32
N GLN A 72 -6.11 -3.16 7.33
CA GLN A 72 -6.27 -2.57 5.99
C GLN A 72 -7.12 -1.31 6.00
N LYS A 73 -8.25 -1.31 6.73
CA LYS A 73 -9.06 -0.08 6.89
C LYS A 73 -8.28 1.02 7.61
N PHE A 74 -7.52 0.64 8.62
CA PHE A 74 -6.68 1.56 9.36
C PHE A 74 -5.59 2.18 8.48
N ASP A 75 -4.95 1.41 7.61
CA ASP A 75 -3.99 1.91 6.62
C ASP A 75 -4.58 3.03 5.75
N TYR A 76 -5.78 2.82 5.18
CA TYR A 76 -6.50 3.86 4.46
C TYR A 76 -6.80 5.10 5.32
N ALA A 77 -7.15 4.90 6.59
CA ALA A 77 -7.37 6.01 7.53
C ALA A 77 -6.07 6.75 7.89
N LEU A 78 -4.90 6.10 7.79
CA LEU A 78 -3.60 6.71 8.01
C LEU A 78 -3.05 7.41 6.77
N GLU A 79 -3.55 7.10 5.58
CA GLU A 79 -3.07 7.68 4.34
C GLU A 79 -3.28 9.20 4.31
N GLY A 80 -2.18 9.96 4.25
CA GLY A 80 -2.22 11.41 4.35
C GLY A 80 -2.17 11.96 5.78
N ILE A 81 -1.92 11.15 6.83
CA ILE A 81 -1.62 11.67 8.18
C ILE A 81 -0.15 12.10 8.29
N PRO A 82 0.16 13.32 8.78
CA PRO A 82 1.54 13.80 9.00
C PRO A 82 2.17 13.13 10.22
N PHE A 83 2.73 11.94 10.05
CA PHE A 83 3.70 11.47 11.03
C PHE A 83 4.97 12.33 10.95
N GLN A 84 5.42 12.80 12.11
CA GLN A 84 6.68 13.54 12.21
C GLN A 84 7.82 12.65 11.72
N GLN A 85 8.75 13.22 10.93
CA GLN A 85 9.96 12.51 10.56
C GLN A 85 10.76 12.19 11.83
N LEU A 86 11.13 10.92 11.97
CA LEU A 86 11.92 10.45 13.10
C LEU A 86 13.32 11.07 13.04
N ILE A 87 13.78 11.59 14.18
CA ILE A 87 15.08 12.27 14.30
C ILE A 87 16.19 11.22 14.36
N ARG A 88 15.93 10.08 15.00
CA ARG A 88 16.88 8.98 15.22
C ARG A 88 16.27 7.66 14.76
N MET A 89 17.10 6.82 14.15
CA MET A 89 16.70 5.56 13.50
C MET A 89 17.49 4.38 14.07
N PRO A 90 16.88 3.23 14.37
CA PRO A 90 17.63 2.04 14.74
C PRO A 90 18.23 1.42 13.47
N SER A 91 19.55 1.47 13.31
CA SER A 91 20.23 0.94 12.12
C SER A 91 20.79 -0.47 12.37
N ALA A 92 20.26 -1.46 11.64
CA ALA A 92 20.76 -2.83 11.65
C ALA A 92 22.18 -2.98 11.08
N ILE A 93 22.60 -2.06 10.20
CA ILE A 93 23.91 -2.11 9.51
C ILE A 93 25.07 -1.91 10.51
N TYR A 94 24.80 -1.28 11.66
CA TYR A 94 25.77 -1.00 12.71
C TYR A 94 25.57 -1.85 13.97
N ALA A 95 24.69 -2.86 13.94
CA ALA A 95 24.36 -3.73 15.07
C ALA A 95 25.51 -4.70 15.45
N SER A 96 26.68 -4.13 15.75
CA SER A 96 27.64 -4.71 16.67
C SER A 96 27.15 -4.44 18.09
N THR A 97 27.44 -5.35 19.02
CA THR A 97 27.05 -5.35 20.45
C THR A 97 27.62 -4.18 21.29
N SER A 98 27.84 -3.02 20.67
CA SER A 98 28.32 -1.81 21.34
C SER A 98 27.19 -1.10 22.09
N SER A 99 27.49 -0.62 23.29
CA SER A 99 26.59 0.21 24.12
C SER A 99 26.06 1.46 23.38
N THR A 100 26.75 1.91 22.35
CA THR A 100 26.32 3.03 21.51
C THR A 100 25.09 2.68 20.65
N VAL A 101 24.97 1.46 20.15
CA VAL A 101 23.85 1.03 19.29
C VAL A 101 22.57 0.87 20.10
N GLU A 102 22.68 0.25 21.29
CA GLU A 102 21.56 0.08 22.21
C GLU A 102 21.02 1.43 22.71
N ALA A 103 21.91 2.38 23.01
CA ALA A 103 21.52 3.75 23.36
C ALA A 103 20.75 4.45 22.22
N THR A 104 21.21 4.31 20.98
CA THR A 104 20.51 4.86 19.81
C THR A 104 19.15 4.21 19.60
N ALA A 105 19.01 2.91 19.84
CA ALA A 105 17.75 2.19 19.69
C ALA A 105 16.68 2.65 20.69
N TYR A 106 17.04 2.87 21.97
CA TYR A 106 16.10 3.43 22.95
C TYR A 106 15.64 4.85 22.58
N LEU A 107 16.56 5.69 22.11
CA LEU A 107 16.24 7.04 21.68
C LEU A 107 15.34 7.06 20.42
N ALA A 108 15.60 6.16 19.47
CA ALA A 108 14.78 5.99 18.28
C ALA A 108 13.39 5.44 18.59
N LEU A 109 13.29 4.52 19.57
CA LEU A 109 12.01 4.02 20.07
C LEU A 109 11.19 5.14 20.74
N GLU A 110 11.82 6.00 21.56
CA GLU A 110 11.13 7.16 22.14
C GLU A 110 10.61 8.12 21.05
N ASP A 111 11.43 8.41 20.02
CA ASP A 111 11.02 9.24 18.88
C ASP A 111 9.84 8.61 18.11
N PHE A 112 9.88 7.30 17.90
CA PHE A 112 8.83 6.54 17.21
C PHE A 112 7.51 6.57 17.98
N LEU A 113 7.53 6.28 19.28
CA LEU A 113 6.33 6.34 20.13
C LEU A 113 5.76 7.76 20.19
N HIS A 114 6.63 8.78 20.26
CA HIS A 114 6.21 10.17 20.26
C HIS A 114 5.53 10.56 18.94
N ALA A 115 6.17 10.26 17.80
CA ALA A 115 5.63 10.54 16.47
C ALA A 115 4.30 9.80 16.24
N SER A 116 4.23 8.53 16.65
CA SER A 116 3.03 7.69 16.56
C SER A 116 1.87 8.30 17.34
N THR A 117 2.09 8.58 18.63
CA THR A 117 1.05 9.12 19.51
C THR A 117 0.58 10.50 19.06
N ASN A 118 1.50 11.36 18.61
CA ASN A 118 1.17 12.71 18.16
C ASN A 118 0.36 12.68 16.85
N GLY A 119 0.82 11.93 15.85
CA GLY A 119 0.13 11.82 14.56
C GLY A 119 -1.28 11.23 14.70
N LEU A 120 -1.43 10.20 15.54
CA LEU A 120 -2.75 9.61 15.83
C LEU A 120 -3.65 10.57 16.62
N TRP A 121 -3.12 11.27 17.63
CA TRP A 121 -3.91 12.22 18.41
C TRP A 121 -4.46 13.35 17.54
N GLU A 122 -3.60 13.97 16.73
CA GLU A 122 -3.97 15.08 15.85
C GLU A 122 -5.02 14.65 14.82
N ALA A 123 -4.87 13.47 14.23
CA ALA A 123 -5.76 13.00 13.20
C ALA A 123 -7.14 12.55 13.72
N PHE A 124 -7.18 11.86 14.86
CA PHE A 124 -8.41 11.20 15.34
C PHE A 124 -9.14 12.02 16.44
N TRP A 125 -8.43 12.80 17.26
CA TRP A 125 -9.03 13.63 18.33
C TRP A 125 -8.95 15.15 18.08
N GLY A 126 -8.19 15.59 17.07
CA GLY A 126 -8.20 16.95 16.53
C GLY A 126 -7.43 18.00 17.36
N PRO A 127 -7.03 19.13 16.74
CA PRO A 127 -6.14 20.14 17.35
C PRO A 127 -6.85 21.19 18.22
N GLU A 128 -8.18 21.27 18.20
CA GLU A 128 -8.91 22.50 18.53
C GLU A 128 -9.01 22.88 20.03
N ASN A 129 -8.57 22.07 21.01
CA ASN A 129 -8.50 22.55 22.41
C ASN A 129 -7.59 21.79 23.41
N ASP A 130 -6.97 20.66 23.06
CA ASP A 130 -6.13 19.93 24.02
C ASP A 130 -4.76 19.61 23.45
N ARG A 131 -3.71 20.14 24.09
CA ARG A 131 -2.34 19.62 23.93
C ARG A 131 -2.39 18.12 24.18
N MET A 132 -1.75 17.33 23.31
CA MET A 132 -1.65 15.87 23.48
C MET A 132 -1.35 15.52 24.95
N PRO A 133 -2.25 14.78 25.64
CA PRO A 133 -2.15 14.55 27.08
C PRO A 133 -1.08 13.51 27.45
N PHE A 134 -0.32 13.04 26.46
CA PHE A 134 0.67 11.99 26.61
C PHE A 134 2.10 12.53 26.54
N TYR A 135 3.02 11.79 27.14
CA TYR A 135 4.47 11.92 26.96
C TYR A 135 5.11 10.53 26.97
N VAL A 136 6.31 10.42 26.42
CA VAL A 136 7.07 9.17 26.40
C VAL A 136 8.17 9.21 27.47
N SER A 137 8.37 8.09 28.15
CA SER A 137 9.43 7.93 29.15
C SER A 137 9.89 6.48 29.24
N SER A 138 11.16 6.26 29.54
CA SER A 138 11.76 4.93 29.61
C SER A 138 11.82 4.38 31.03
N LEU A 139 11.47 3.11 31.18
CA LEU A 139 11.49 2.37 32.43
C LEU A 139 12.91 1.88 32.73
N TYR A 140 13.35 2.15 33.96
CA TYR A 140 14.60 1.65 34.50
C TYR A 140 14.33 0.50 35.46
N ASP A 141 14.85 -0.69 35.14
CA ASP A 141 14.58 -1.94 35.85
C ASP A 141 15.02 -1.90 37.32
N GLY A 142 16.23 -1.39 37.58
CA GLY A 142 16.83 -1.41 38.92
C GLY A 142 16.06 -0.63 40.01
N ASN A 143 15.10 0.21 39.65
CA ASN A 143 14.21 0.85 40.63
C ASN A 143 12.74 0.98 40.18
N LEU A 144 12.40 0.41 39.02
CA LEU A 144 11.09 0.46 38.38
C LEU A 144 10.50 1.89 38.25
N ARG A 145 11.36 2.87 37.99
CA ARG A 145 10.98 4.28 37.75
C ARG A 145 11.21 4.71 36.31
N PHE A 146 10.52 5.78 35.92
CA PHE A 146 10.55 6.33 34.58
C PHE A 146 11.53 7.51 34.48
N TYR A 147 12.32 7.50 33.40
CA TYR A 147 13.29 8.53 33.05
C TYR A 147 13.29 8.72 31.54
N GLN A 148 13.57 9.94 31.07
CA GLN A 148 13.89 10.11 29.65
C GLN A 148 15.14 9.29 29.30
N ALA A 149 15.12 8.56 28.19
CA ALA A 149 16.25 7.72 27.79
C ALA A 149 17.55 8.53 27.71
N GLU A 150 17.51 9.74 27.14
CA GLU A 150 18.67 10.65 27.07
C GLU A 150 19.24 10.99 28.46
N GLN A 151 18.38 11.17 29.46
CA GLN A 151 18.81 11.45 30.83
C GLN A 151 19.39 10.21 31.51
N ALA A 152 18.88 9.02 31.22
CA ALA A 152 19.43 7.76 31.74
C ALA A 152 20.78 7.45 31.10
N ILE A 153 20.89 7.60 29.78
CA ILE A 153 22.09 7.36 28.98
C ILE A 153 23.22 8.32 29.40
N SER A 154 22.93 9.63 29.51
CA SER A 154 23.92 10.62 29.96
C SER A 154 24.45 10.39 31.38
N LYS A 155 23.70 9.66 32.22
CA LYS A 155 24.11 9.24 33.56
C LYS A 155 24.78 7.87 33.60
N GLY A 156 25.06 7.26 32.45
CA GLY A 156 25.70 5.94 32.34
C GLY A 156 24.79 4.78 32.78
N LYS A 157 23.47 4.97 32.74
CA LYS A 157 22.47 3.98 33.19
C LYS A 157 21.80 3.21 32.05
N LEU A 158 22.51 3.01 30.94
CA LEU A 158 21.98 2.33 29.77
C LEU A 158 21.56 0.88 30.08
N GLU A 159 22.44 0.11 30.72
CA GLU A 159 22.24 -1.34 30.99
C GLU A 159 21.02 -1.66 31.87
N GLY A 160 20.42 -0.66 32.51
CA GLY A 160 19.20 -0.86 33.30
C GLY A 160 17.93 -0.33 32.65
N LEU A 161 17.98 0.21 31.42
CA LEU A 161 16.77 0.51 30.67
C LEU A 161 16.14 -0.81 30.20
N CYS A 162 14.83 -0.98 30.39
CA CYS A 162 14.16 -2.22 30.03
C CYS A 162 12.93 -2.03 29.13
N ALA A 163 12.27 -0.87 29.15
CA ALA A 163 11.10 -0.58 28.34
C ALA A 163 10.94 0.93 28.09
N SER A 164 10.11 1.32 27.13
CA SER A 164 9.60 2.70 26.97
C SER A 164 8.08 2.71 27.08
N ALA A 165 7.51 3.76 27.67
CA ALA A 165 6.09 3.84 27.98
C ALA A 165 5.48 5.12 27.41
N ILE A 166 4.27 5.01 26.85
CA ILE A 166 3.41 6.16 26.62
C ILE A 166 2.60 6.39 27.89
N MET A 167 2.72 7.58 28.47
CA MET A 167 2.20 7.92 29.80
C MET A 167 1.36 9.19 29.78
N LEU A 168 0.37 9.26 30.67
CA LEU A 168 -0.47 10.43 30.90
C LEU A 168 0.28 11.54 31.62
N LYS A 169 0.19 12.76 31.10
CA LYS A 169 0.74 13.97 31.72
C LYS A 169 0.03 14.26 33.03
N ASN A 170 0.69 13.94 34.13
CA ASN A 170 0.20 14.21 35.47
C ASN A 170 0.99 15.37 36.10
N PRO A 171 0.43 16.59 36.19
CA PRO A 171 1.15 17.74 36.75
C PRO A 171 1.50 17.56 38.24
N ARG A 172 0.82 16.66 38.95
CA ARG A 172 1.14 16.33 40.35
C ARG A 172 2.31 15.35 40.48
N HIS A 173 2.58 14.58 39.42
CA HIS A 173 3.61 13.54 39.40
C HIS A 173 4.37 13.58 38.07
N PRO A 174 5.23 14.57 37.85
CA PRO A 174 5.94 14.76 36.58
C PRO A 174 6.96 13.65 36.27
N GLN A 175 7.30 12.80 37.25
CA GLN A 175 8.20 11.66 37.08
C GLN A 175 7.46 10.38 36.62
N GLY A 176 6.14 10.44 36.45
CA GLY A 176 5.31 9.32 36.01
C GLY A 176 5.06 8.25 37.07
N LYS A 177 3.89 7.63 37.01
CA LYS A 177 3.54 6.44 37.80
C LYS A 177 3.05 5.30 36.92
N TRP A 178 3.07 4.10 37.48
CA TRP A 178 2.57 2.89 36.82
C TRP A 178 1.09 2.97 36.41
N ASP A 179 0.27 3.73 37.15
CA ASP A 179 -1.14 3.95 36.79
C ASP A 179 -1.35 5.02 35.69
N ASP A 180 -0.32 5.80 35.36
CA ASP A 180 -0.36 6.78 34.26
C ASP A 180 -0.04 6.13 32.89
N ILE A 181 0.42 4.87 32.85
CA ILE A 181 0.82 4.17 31.63
C ILE A 181 -0.41 3.82 30.79
N ILE A 182 -0.39 4.12 29.49
CA ILE A 182 -1.41 3.68 28.54
C ILE A 182 -0.93 2.50 27.67
N GLU A 183 0.36 2.49 27.29
CA GLU A 183 1.00 1.46 26.46
C GLU A 183 2.49 1.34 26.84
N LEU A 184 3.06 0.14 26.70
CA LEU A 184 4.48 -0.15 26.93
C LEU A 184 5.12 -0.71 25.65
N ALA A 185 6.41 -0.44 25.46
CA ALA A 185 7.23 -1.00 24.40
C ALA A 185 8.50 -1.61 24.99
N LEU A 186 8.68 -2.91 24.78
CA LEU A 186 9.87 -3.67 25.18
C LEU A 186 10.86 -3.71 24.02
N LEU A 187 12.03 -3.12 24.22
CA LEU A 187 13.14 -3.20 23.29
C LEU A 187 14.00 -4.42 23.62
N ARG A 188 13.90 -5.51 22.84
CA ARG A 188 14.70 -6.74 23.04
C ARG A 188 15.38 -7.11 21.73
N PRO A 189 16.64 -7.59 21.74
CA PRO A 189 17.24 -8.10 20.52
C PRO A 189 16.54 -9.38 20.07
N ASP A 190 16.51 -9.59 18.75
CA ASP A 190 16.12 -10.85 18.10
C ASP A 190 14.73 -11.36 18.51
N ILE A 191 13.73 -10.47 18.47
CA ILE A 191 12.33 -10.85 18.77
C ILE A 191 11.69 -11.69 17.65
N GLY A 192 12.35 -11.85 16.51
CA GLY A 192 11.96 -12.78 15.44
C GLY A 192 13.12 -13.06 14.48
N SER A 193 13.25 -14.31 14.02
CA SER A 193 14.26 -14.71 13.02
C SER A 193 13.70 -14.60 11.61
N LEU A 194 14.16 -13.62 10.83
CA LEU A 194 13.85 -13.48 9.39
C LEU A 194 14.47 -14.58 8.52
N ALA A 195 15.24 -15.52 9.09
CA ALA A 195 15.95 -16.58 8.37
C ALA A 195 15.12 -17.85 8.13
N SER A 196 13.96 -18.00 8.78
CA SER A 196 13.01 -19.09 8.54
C SER A 196 11.91 -18.62 7.59
N ALA A 197 11.74 -19.31 6.46
CA ALA A 197 10.72 -19.05 5.44
C ALA A 197 9.27 -19.36 5.90
N GLU A 198 8.99 -19.25 7.19
CA GLU A 198 7.67 -19.46 7.77
C GLU A 198 7.06 -18.09 8.11
N GLU A 199 5.89 -17.80 7.53
CA GLU A 199 5.14 -16.55 7.67
C GLU A 199 4.63 -16.27 9.11
N ASP A 200 4.96 -17.12 10.09
CA ASP A 200 4.48 -17.09 11.48
C ASP A 200 5.64 -16.98 12.50
N SER A 201 6.56 -16.03 12.33
CA SER A 201 7.63 -15.83 13.33
C SER A 201 7.02 -15.31 14.65
N LYS A 202 6.98 -16.16 15.68
CA LYS A 202 6.49 -15.85 17.02
C LYS A 202 7.60 -15.26 17.89
N PRO A 203 7.28 -14.36 18.83
CA PRO A 203 8.26 -13.85 19.76
C PRO A 203 8.76 -14.94 20.72
N PRO A 204 10.02 -14.88 21.19
CA PRO A 204 10.55 -15.83 22.16
C PRO A 204 9.72 -15.88 23.45
N VAL A 205 9.56 -17.06 24.04
CA VAL A 205 8.81 -17.29 25.30
C VAL A 205 9.30 -16.37 26.43
N SER A 206 10.60 -16.10 26.51
CA SER A 206 11.18 -15.17 27.48
C SER A 206 10.63 -13.75 27.35
N VAL A 207 10.49 -13.26 26.12
CA VAL A 207 9.97 -11.91 25.81
C VAL A 207 8.46 -11.85 26.09
N ILE A 208 7.72 -12.93 25.80
CA ILE A 208 6.29 -13.05 26.15
C ILE A 208 6.11 -12.98 27.66
N CYS A 209 6.86 -13.76 28.44
CA CYS A 209 6.80 -13.73 29.91
C CYS A 209 7.04 -12.33 30.48
N GLU A 210 8.01 -11.61 29.93
CA GLU A 210 8.34 -10.25 30.34
C GLU A 210 7.20 -9.26 30.00
N ALA A 211 6.60 -9.38 28.83
CA ALA A 211 5.41 -8.61 28.46
C ALA A 211 4.24 -8.86 29.42
N LEU A 212 3.98 -10.13 29.78
CA LEU A 212 2.94 -10.50 30.73
C LEU A 212 3.20 -9.94 32.13
N PHE A 213 4.45 -9.98 32.60
CA PHE A 213 4.87 -9.39 33.86
C PHE A 213 4.54 -7.89 33.91
N PHE A 214 4.96 -7.13 32.90
CA PHE A 214 4.72 -5.70 32.86
C PHE A 214 3.24 -5.34 32.68
N ALA A 215 2.51 -6.07 31.83
CA ALA A 215 1.08 -5.88 31.66
C ALA A 215 0.31 -6.05 32.98
N LEU A 216 0.59 -7.12 33.73
CA LEU A 216 -0.05 -7.35 35.03
C LEU A 216 0.29 -6.26 36.05
N ARG A 217 1.55 -5.77 36.08
CA ARG A 217 1.92 -4.63 36.94
C ARG A 217 1.12 -3.38 36.61
N VAL A 218 0.92 -3.07 35.33
CA VAL A 218 0.09 -1.94 34.89
C VAL A 218 -1.36 -2.12 35.34
N LEU A 219 -1.96 -3.29 35.09
CA LEU A 219 -3.33 -3.59 35.51
C LEU A 219 -3.50 -3.42 37.03
N ILE A 220 -2.61 -3.99 37.83
CA ILE A 220 -2.68 -3.90 39.30
C ILE A 220 -2.52 -2.44 39.74
N ALA A 221 -1.56 -1.70 39.17
CA ALA A 221 -1.35 -0.28 39.49
C ALA A 221 -2.60 0.57 39.19
N ARG A 222 -3.22 0.38 38.03
CA ARG A 222 -4.49 1.03 37.66
C ARG A 222 -5.62 0.69 38.65
N SER A 223 -5.68 -0.56 39.12
CA SER A 223 -6.70 -1.02 40.08
C SER A 223 -6.55 -0.45 41.51
N ILE A 224 -5.36 0.02 41.87
CA ILE A 224 -5.04 0.64 43.15
C ILE A 224 -5.29 2.16 43.11
N SER A 225 -5.19 2.73 41.91
CA SER A 225 -5.24 4.18 41.72
C SER A 225 -6.60 4.75 42.12
N ARG A 226 -6.56 5.98 42.65
CA ARG A 226 -7.76 6.79 42.96
C ARG A 226 -8.05 7.81 41.87
N SER A 227 -7.28 7.78 40.78
CA SER A 227 -7.43 8.68 39.65
C SER A 227 -8.75 8.38 38.93
N ASN A 228 -9.60 9.39 38.72
CA ASN A 228 -10.85 9.28 37.94
C ASN A 228 -10.56 9.19 36.42
N ILE A 229 -9.56 8.42 36.04
CA ILE A 229 -9.17 8.25 34.65
C ILE A 229 -10.10 7.19 34.04
N PRO A 230 -10.81 7.48 32.94
CA PRO A 230 -11.75 6.56 32.29
C PRO A 230 -11.04 5.45 31.49
N LEU A 231 -9.98 4.86 32.03
CA LEU A 231 -9.30 3.71 31.43
C LEU A 231 -10.17 2.46 31.60
N SER A 232 -10.31 1.67 30.53
CA SER A 232 -10.67 0.26 30.68
C SER A 232 -9.62 -0.39 31.59
N LEU A 233 -10.00 -0.73 32.82
CA LEU A 233 -9.08 -1.24 33.85
C LEU A 233 -8.55 -2.65 33.54
N ASN A 234 -9.07 -3.29 32.50
CA ASN A 234 -8.92 -4.71 32.28
C ASN A 234 -8.08 -5.04 31.04
N CYS A 235 -7.53 -4.07 30.30
CA CYS A 235 -6.77 -4.32 29.07
C CYS A 235 -5.49 -3.49 28.99
N VAL A 236 -4.39 -4.11 28.55
CA VAL A 236 -3.09 -3.47 28.30
C VAL A 236 -2.50 -4.03 27.01
N PHE A 237 -1.97 -3.13 26.17
CA PHE A 237 -1.13 -3.48 25.04
C PHE A 237 0.35 -3.30 25.39
N VAL A 238 1.16 -4.27 25.00
CA VAL A 238 2.62 -4.25 25.13
C VAL A 238 3.21 -4.50 23.75
N LEU A 239 3.95 -3.52 23.24
CA LEU A 239 4.69 -3.60 21.99
C LEU A 239 6.00 -4.35 22.23
N LEU A 240 6.34 -5.24 21.31
CA LEU A 240 7.64 -5.91 21.25
C LEU A 240 8.39 -5.29 20.08
N VAL A 241 9.58 -4.75 20.30
CA VAL A 241 10.35 -4.05 19.26
C VAL A 241 11.81 -4.49 19.31
N ASP A 242 12.41 -4.68 18.14
CA ASP A 242 13.87 -4.78 18.00
C ASP A 242 14.37 -3.78 16.94
N TYR A 243 15.58 -3.98 16.44
CA TYR A 243 16.24 -3.13 15.46
C TYR A 243 15.71 -3.29 14.02
N GLN A 244 14.79 -4.23 13.75
CA GLN A 244 14.22 -4.50 12.42
C GLN A 244 12.69 -4.67 12.42
N CYS A 245 12.16 -5.29 13.46
CA CYS A 245 10.82 -5.83 13.54
C CYS A 245 10.08 -5.34 14.79
N GLY A 246 8.79 -5.64 14.83
CA GLY A 246 7.99 -5.56 16.04
C GLY A 246 6.69 -6.34 15.95
N GLY A 247 6.02 -6.38 17.09
CA GLY A 247 4.76 -7.09 17.30
C GLY A 247 4.05 -6.58 18.54
N VAL A 248 2.91 -7.18 18.85
CA VAL A 248 1.99 -6.70 19.89
C VAL A 248 1.50 -7.87 20.74
N VAL A 249 1.55 -7.69 22.06
CA VAL A 249 0.90 -8.55 23.05
C VAL A 249 -0.25 -7.78 23.68
N LYS A 250 -1.46 -8.29 23.54
CA LYS A 250 -2.67 -7.78 24.22
C LYS A 250 -2.98 -8.69 25.41
N VAL A 251 -3.07 -8.10 26.60
CA VAL A 251 -3.45 -8.81 27.83
C VAL A 251 -4.75 -8.22 28.35
N GLU A 252 -5.78 -9.05 28.49
CA GLU A 252 -7.10 -8.64 28.97
C GLU A 252 -7.61 -9.56 30.09
N GLY A 253 -8.15 -9.01 31.17
CA GLY A 253 -8.73 -9.81 32.26
C GLY A 253 -9.26 -9.01 33.45
N ASP A 254 -10.19 -9.61 34.21
CA ASP A 254 -10.72 -9.00 35.43
C ASP A 254 -9.84 -9.35 36.65
N LEU A 255 -9.23 -8.32 37.25
CA LEU A 255 -8.42 -8.45 38.47
C LEU A 255 -9.22 -8.81 39.73
N ASN A 256 -10.55 -8.80 39.68
CA ASN A 256 -11.35 -9.31 40.80
C ASN A 256 -11.22 -10.84 40.96
N ASN A 257 -10.78 -11.54 39.91
CA ASN A 257 -10.46 -12.96 39.94
C ASN A 257 -9.01 -13.25 40.34
N LEU A 258 -8.18 -12.21 40.57
CA LEU A 258 -6.82 -12.39 41.07
C LEU A 258 -6.87 -12.61 42.59
N GLU A 259 -6.34 -13.75 43.03
CA GLU A 259 -6.11 -14.01 44.45
C GLU A 259 -4.88 -13.22 44.92
N PHE A 260 -5.07 -12.32 45.89
CA PHE A 260 -3.98 -11.50 46.43
C PHE A 260 -3.28 -12.22 47.60
N ASP A 261 -2.72 -13.41 47.37
CA ASP A 261 -1.90 -14.10 48.37
C ASP A 261 -0.53 -13.43 48.49
N LEU A 262 -0.33 -12.70 49.59
CA LEU A 262 0.91 -11.97 49.86
C LEU A 262 2.12 -12.89 50.10
N ASN A 263 1.90 -14.18 50.38
CA ASN A 263 2.98 -15.15 50.57
C ASN A 263 3.45 -15.78 49.26
N ASN A 264 2.59 -15.86 48.24
CA ASN A 264 2.86 -16.55 46.96
C ASN A 264 2.49 -15.68 45.75
N VAL A 265 2.94 -14.41 45.73
CA VAL A 265 2.53 -13.41 44.73
C VAL A 265 2.75 -13.85 43.27
N TYR A 266 3.81 -14.61 42.99
CA TYR A 266 4.11 -15.07 41.63
C TYR A 266 3.26 -16.26 41.19
N GLU A 267 2.92 -17.17 42.11
CA GLU A 267 2.05 -18.31 41.83
C GLU A 267 0.61 -17.81 41.61
N SER A 268 0.14 -16.87 42.44
CA SER A 268 -1.16 -16.24 42.25
C SER A 268 -1.25 -15.46 40.93
N ALA A 269 -0.19 -14.71 40.59
CA ALA A 269 -0.09 -14.02 39.30
C ALA A 269 -0.13 -14.99 38.12
N ALA A 270 0.67 -16.06 38.18
CA ALA A 270 0.69 -17.08 37.13
C ALA A 270 -0.66 -17.79 36.99
N SER A 271 -1.31 -18.13 38.10
CA SER A 271 -2.64 -18.76 38.09
C SER A 271 -3.69 -17.85 37.44
N TRP A 272 -3.67 -16.54 37.74
CA TRP A 272 -4.56 -15.59 37.11
C TRP A 272 -4.30 -15.44 35.61
N ILE A 273 -3.03 -15.36 35.20
CA ILE A 273 -2.65 -15.31 33.78
C ILE A 273 -3.20 -16.54 33.04
N LYS A 274 -3.00 -17.75 33.59
CA LYS A 274 -3.42 -19.01 32.98
C LYS A 274 -4.94 -19.15 32.87
N ASN A 275 -5.67 -18.77 33.92
CA ASN A 275 -7.08 -19.16 34.08
C ASN A 275 -8.08 -18.01 33.93
N HIS A 276 -7.62 -16.76 34.03
CA HIS A 276 -8.48 -15.58 34.16
C HIS A 276 -8.09 -14.42 33.25
N SER A 277 -7.12 -14.63 32.35
CA SER A 277 -6.72 -13.66 31.34
C SER A 277 -6.96 -14.19 29.92
N ARG A 278 -7.17 -13.27 28.98
CA ARG A 278 -7.15 -13.51 27.54
C ARG A 278 -5.89 -12.84 26.98
N ILE A 279 -5.05 -13.66 26.36
CA ILE A 279 -3.79 -13.22 25.75
C ILE A 279 -3.93 -13.37 24.24
N ALA A 280 -3.62 -12.29 23.52
CA ALA A 280 -3.51 -12.30 22.08
C ALA A 280 -2.14 -11.76 21.66
N ILE A 281 -1.49 -12.40 20.69
CA ILE A 281 -0.12 -12.11 20.27
C ILE A 281 -0.09 -12.00 18.74
N SER A 282 0.44 -10.89 18.23
CA SER A 282 0.60 -10.73 16.78
C SER A 282 1.86 -11.46 16.28
N PRO A 283 1.90 -11.81 14.98
CA PRO A 283 3.15 -12.15 14.32
C PRO A 283 4.17 -11.01 14.44
N VAL A 284 5.46 -11.36 14.46
CA VAL A 284 6.54 -10.38 14.43
C VAL A 284 6.83 -10.01 12.98
N CYS A 285 6.63 -8.74 12.65
CA CYS A 285 6.73 -8.21 11.30
C CYS A 285 7.71 -7.04 11.24
N ARG A 286 8.25 -6.78 10.04
CA ARG A 286 9.18 -5.67 9.83
C ARG A 286 8.52 -4.32 10.12
N ILE A 287 9.24 -3.45 10.83
CA ILE A 287 8.87 -2.05 11.12
C ILE A 287 9.90 -1.10 10.51
N TRP A 288 11.17 -1.48 10.59
CA TRP A 288 12.30 -0.68 10.14
C TRP A 288 12.85 -1.22 8.81
N ASN A 289 12.97 -0.37 7.81
CA ASN A 289 13.63 -0.73 6.56
C ASN A 289 15.15 -0.89 6.76
N LYS A 290 15.90 -1.27 5.71
CA LYS A 290 17.36 -1.53 5.83
C LYS A 290 18.17 -0.30 6.29
N LEU A 291 17.62 0.90 6.13
CA LEU A 291 18.21 2.17 6.54
C LEU A 291 17.78 2.60 7.95
N GLY A 292 16.91 1.82 8.61
CA GLY A 292 16.32 2.13 9.91
C GLY A 292 15.05 2.99 9.82
N ASN A 293 14.53 3.28 8.62
CA ASN A 293 13.30 4.07 8.46
C ASN A 293 12.04 3.26 8.77
N ALA A 294 11.21 3.81 9.66
CA ALA A 294 9.87 3.31 9.89
C ALA A 294 9.05 3.48 8.60
N ASN A 295 8.56 2.38 8.05
CA ASN A 295 7.58 2.43 6.98
C ASN A 295 6.18 2.30 7.58
N TRP A 296 5.48 3.42 7.71
CA TRP A 296 4.20 3.49 8.43
C TRP A 296 3.07 2.64 7.82
N GLY A 297 3.20 2.22 6.56
CA GLY A 297 2.26 1.32 5.87
C GLY A 297 2.64 -0.16 5.90
N ASP A 298 3.79 -0.54 6.46
CA ASP A 298 4.13 -1.96 6.63
C ASP A 298 3.24 -2.60 7.70
N ILE A 299 2.91 -3.89 7.54
CA ILE A 299 2.02 -4.62 8.46
C ILE A 299 2.50 -4.53 9.92
N GLY A 300 3.81 -4.63 10.17
CA GLY A 300 4.36 -4.52 11.52
C GLY A 300 4.17 -3.13 12.12
N ALA A 301 4.37 -2.08 11.32
CA ALA A 301 4.14 -0.71 11.77
C ALA A 301 2.65 -0.45 12.01
N LEU A 302 1.77 -0.94 11.14
CA LEU A 302 0.32 -0.82 11.28
C LEU A 302 -0.19 -1.54 12.55
N GLN A 303 0.32 -2.73 12.87
CA GLN A 303 -0.03 -3.44 14.10
C GLN A 303 0.32 -2.62 15.34
N VAL A 304 1.53 -2.06 15.38
CA VAL A 304 1.98 -1.22 16.50
C VAL A 304 1.16 0.07 16.60
N LEU A 305 0.95 0.79 15.49
CA LEU A 305 0.14 2.00 15.47
C LEU A 305 -1.31 1.73 15.87
N TYR A 306 -1.87 0.59 15.47
CA TYR A 306 -3.24 0.23 15.81
C TYR A 306 -3.37 -0.10 17.31
N ALA A 307 -2.38 -0.77 17.90
CA ALA A 307 -2.30 -0.95 19.34
C ALA A 307 -2.22 0.39 20.09
N THR A 308 -1.40 1.33 19.60
CA THR A 308 -1.33 2.70 20.15
C THR A 308 -2.67 3.42 20.03
N PHE A 309 -3.34 3.34 18.87
CA PHE A 309 -4.66 3.92 18.66
C PHE A 309 -5.70 3.35 19.63
N GLN A 310 -5.74 2.03 19.81
CA GLN A 310 -6.65 1.37 20.76
C GLN A 310 -6.34 1.78 22.20
N SER A 311 -5.07 1.91 22.56
CA SER A 311 -4.63 2.39 23.89
C SER A 311 -5.07 3.83 24.16
N ILE A 312 -4.99 4.71 23.15
CA ILE A 312 -5.51 6.09 23.23
C ILE A 312 -7.03 6.08 23.35
N ALA A 313 -7.75 5.28 22.54
CA ALA A 313 -9.21 5.18 22.57
C ALA A 313 -9.73 4.65 23.91
N GLN A 314 -9.04 3.68 24.52
CA GLN A 314 -9.35 3.20 25.87
C GLN A 314 -9.29 4.29 26.94
N TYR A 315 -8.48 5.32 26.74
CA TYR A 315 -8.35 6.46 27.66
C TYR A 315 -9.25 7.64 27.28
N ALA A 316 -9.19 8.07 26.03
CA ALA A 316 -9.81 9.31 25.54
C ALA A 316 -11.27 9.11 25.11
N GLY A 317 -11.75 7.87 25.05
CA GLY A 317 -13.07 7.53 24.52
C GLY A 317 -13.09 7.56 22.99
N THR A 318 -14.29 7.61 22.41
CA THR A 318 -14.47 7.58 20.96
C THR A 318 -13.78 8.76 20.27
N PRO A 319 -12.99 8.53 19.21
CA PRO A 319 -12.35 9.60 18.46
C PRO A 319 -13.38 10.50 17.78
N LYS A 320 -12.99 11.75 17.46
CA LYS A 320 -13.83 12.69 16.72
C LYS A 320 -13.99 12.27 15.27
N ASN A 321 -12.90 11.82 14.66
CA ASN A 321 -12.90 11.25 13.32
C ASN A 321 -12.79 9.73 13.47
N THR A 322 -13.75 8.98 12.95
CA THR A 322 -13.66 7.52 13.00
C THR A 322 -12.66 7.00 11.96
N ILE A 323 -12.22 5.75 12.11
CA ILE A 323 -11.37 5.09 11.10
C ILE A 323 -12.12 5.05 9.78
N GLU A 324 -13.41 4.74 9.80
CA GLU A 324 -14.27 4.67 8.63
C GLU A 324 -14.38 6.03 7.93
N ASP A 325 -14.54 7.12 8.67
CA ASP A 325 -14.64 8.47 8.10
C ASP A 325 -13.33 8.89 7.43
N LEU A 326 -12.19 8.67 8.11
CA LEU A 326 -10.88 9.02 7.56
C LEU A 326 -10.48 8.12 6.38
N ALA A 327 -10.84 6.83 6.43
CA ALA A 327 -10.64 5.91 5.32
C ALA A 327 -11.54 6.25 4.12
N ALA A 328 -12.77 6.74 4.34
CA ALA A 328 -13.63 7.19 3.25
C ALA A 328 -13.08 8.46 2.57
N ASP A 329 -12.49 9.37 3.34
CA ASP A 329 -11.93 10.64 2.86
C ASP A 329 -10.45 10.58 2.47
N HIS A 330 -9.83 9.38 2.49
CA HIS A 330 -8.39 9.21 2.27
C HIS A 330 -7.88 9.90 0.99
N SER A 331 -8.63 9.81 -0.11
CA SER A 331 -8.27 10.41 -1.40
C SER A 331 -8.22 11.95 -1.33
N SER A 332 -9.21 12.58 -0.69
CA SER A 332 -9.27 14.04 -0.54
C SER A 332 -8.14 14.56 0.35
N ARG A 333 -7.83 13.85 1.45
CA ARG A 333 -6.75 14.23 2.36
C ARG A 333 -5.37 14.05 1.74
N LEU A 334 -5.18 12.96 0.98
CA LEU A 334 -3.96 12.72 0.22
C LEU A 334 -3.75 13.84 -0.81
N GLN A 335 -4.81 14.25 -1.51
CA GLN A 335 -4.77 15.37 -2.44
C GLN A 335 -4.48 16.70 -1.72
N ALA A 336 -5.12 16.99 -0.59
CA ALA A 336 -4.84 18.18 0.22
C ALA A 336 -3.38 18.25 0.66
N ARG A 337 -2.78 17.10 1.05
CA ARG A 337 -1.38 17.00 1.47
C ARG A 337 -0.39 17.15 0.32
N ARG A 338 -0.74 16.69 -0.89
CA ARG A 338 0.02 16.98 -2.10
C ARG A 338 0.03 18.48 -2.39
N ILE A 339 -1.12 19.14 -2.23
CA ILE A 339 -1.26 20.60 -2.40
C ILE A 339 -0.49 21.37 -1.31
N GLU A 340 -0.53 20.95 -0.05
CA GLU A 340 0.22 21.59 1.06
C GLU A 340 1.74 21.53 0.85
N ARG A 341 2.27 20.38 0.41
CA ARG A 341 3.70 20.24 0.08
C ARG A 341 4.13 21.15 -1.06
N GLN A 342 3.23 21.46 -2.00
CA GLN A 342 3.49 22.41 -3.09
C GLN A 342 3.31 23.89 -2.67
N LEU A 343 2.44 24.16 -1.69
CA LEU A 343 2.24 25.50 -1.13
C LEU A 343 3.43 25.98 -0.28
N GLU A 344 4.16 25.08 0.39
CA GLU A 344 5.39 25.45 1.11
C GLU A 344 6.51 25.90 0.14
N ASP A 345 6.61 25.30 -1.05
CA ASP A 345 7.54 25.75 -2.09
C ASP A 345 7.13 27.08 -2.77
N THR A 346 5.86 27.48 -2.63
CA THR A 346 5.32 28.70 -3.27
C THR A 346 5.23 29.89 -2.29
N ARG A 347 5.28 29.67 -0.97
CA ARG A 347 5.16 30.73 0.05
C ARG A 347 6.52 31.30 0.49
N VAL A 348 7.27 31.87 -0.45
CA VAL A 348 8.33 32.83 -0.12
C VAL A 348 7.71 34.20 0.16
N ASN A 349 7.30 34.44 1.41
CA ASN A 349 7.59 35.69 2.16
C ASN A 349 6.81 35.77 3.49
N GLY A 350 7.54 35.77 4.62
CA GLY A 350 7.01 36.27 5.89
C GLY A 350 7.63 35.70 7.16
N ASN A 351 8.92 35.97 7.42
CA ASN A 351 9.61 35.90 8.72
C ASN A 351 9.42 34.65 9.62
N GLY A 352 10.25 33.64 9.40
CA GLY A 352 10.67 32.66 10.41
C GLY A 352 12.10 32.24 10.09
N LEU A 353 13.05 32.56 10.97
CA LEU A 353 14.48 32.32 10.80
C LEU A 353 14.79 30.83 10.60
N PHE A 354 15.12 30.38 9.39
CA PHE A 354 16.26 29.49 9.12
C PHE A 354 16.72 29.68 7.68
N ARG A 355 17.99 30.05 7.55
CA ARG A 355 18.65 30.54 6.35
C ARG A 355 19.42 29.39 5.72
N PHE A 356 18.90 28.76 4.67
CA PHE A 356 19.78 28.07 3.72
C PHE A 356 20.14 29.07 2.63
N GLN A 357 21.37 29.56 2.69
CA GLN A 357 21.96 30.43 1.69
C GLN A 357 22.07 29.67 0.37
N HIS A 358 21.44 30.22 -0.67
CA HIS A 358 21.87 30.00 -2.04
C HIS A 358 23.32 30.49 -2.18
N HIS A 359 24.26 29.56 -2.21
CA HIS A 359 25.54 29.77 -2.87
C HIS A 359 25.50 29.05 -4.22
N THR A 360 25.55 29.85 -5.27
CA THR A 360 26.00 29.46 -6.60
C THR A 360 27.44 28.94 -6.53
N ALA A 361 27.62 27.62 -6.45
CA ALA A 361 28.84 26.92 -6.87
C ALA A 361 28.58 25.40 -6.82
N THR A 362 28.74 24.75 -7.96
CA THR A 362 29.05 23.31 -8.19
C THR A 362 28.18 22.25 -7.48
N PRO A 363 27.64 21.25 -8.22
CA PRO A 363 26.91 20.16 -7.60
C PRO A 363 27.90 19.28 -6.81
N GLU A 364 28.03 19.54 -5.52
CA GLU A 364 28.62 18.61 -4.53
C GLU A 364 27.52 17.71 -3.91
N ILE A 365 26.39 17.59 -4.60
CA ILE A 365 25.69 16.32 -4.70
C ILE A 365 25.91 15.91 -6.14
N VAL A 366 26.90 15.03 -6.33
CA VAL A 366 26.89 14.18 -7.49
C VAL A 366 25.56 13.45 -7.39
N GLU A 367 24.58 13.85 -8.20
CA GLU A 367 23.64 12.88 -8.73
C GLU A 367 24.56 11.79 -9.25
N VAL A 368 24.70 10.74 -8.45
CA VAL A 368 25.20 9.49 -8.95
C VAL A 368 24.20 9.20 -10.04
N GLN A 369 24.59 9.53 -11.29
CA GLN A 369 24.14 8.78 -12.45
C GLN A 369 23.99 7.38 -11.92
N GLU A 370 22.79 6.82 -11.99
CA GLU A 370 22.61 5.39 -11.79
C GLU A 370 23.63 4.74 -12.73
N GLU A 371 24.83 4.50 -12.20
CA GLU A 371 25.71 3.46 -12.65
C GLU A 371 24.79 2.29 -12.46
N SER A 372 24.19 1.89 -13.59
CA SER A 372 23.51 0.64 -13.78
C SER A 372 24.33 -0.35 -12.98
N ILE A 373 23.88 -0.67 -11.77
CA ILE A 373 24.47 -1.75 -11.02
C ILE A 373 24.25 -2.88 -12.00
N ARG A 374 25.34 -3.38 -12.58
CA ARG A 374 25.33 -4.64 -13.30
C ARG A 374 25.04 -5.68 -12.24
N VAL A 375 23.79 -5.71 -11.76
CA VAL A 375 23.13 -6.91 -11.31
C VAL A 375 23.24 -7.79 -12.53
N ASP A 376 24.01 -8.86 -12.42
CA ASP A 376 24.34 -9.75 -13.54
C ASP A 376 23.11 -9.90 -14.44
N SER A 377 23.14 -9.27 -15.62
CA SER A 377 22.07 -9.36 -16.61
C SER A 377 22.01 -10.75 -17.24
N GLU A 378 22.66 -11.75 -16.62
CA GLU A 378 22.75 -13.12 -17.08
C GLU A 378 21.46 -13.91 -16.89
N ARG A 379 20.45 -13.35 -16.20
CA ARG A 379 19.18 -14.07 -15.91
C ARG A 379 17.96 -13.61 -16.71
N SER A 380 17.93 -12.43 -17.31
CA SER A 380 16.79 -12.01 -18.15
C SER A 380 16.87 -12.61 -19.56
N LEU A 381 15.75 -13.13 -20.07
CA LEU A 381 15.67 -13.73 -21.40
C LEU A 381 15.79 -12.64 -22.49
N LYS A 382 17.01 -12.38 -22.98
CA LYS A 382 17.23 -11.55 -24.16
C LYS A 382 17.15 -12.44 -25.41
N LEU A 383 16.07 -12.32 -26.17
CA LEU A 383 15.94 -13.01 -27.44
C LEU A 383 16.59 -12.18 -28.54
N GLU A 384 17.48 -12.80 -29.29
CA GLU A 384 18.12 -12.19 -30.45
C GLU A 384 17.40 -12.56 -31.74
N VAL A 385 17.54 -11.74 -32.77
CA VAL A 385 17.06 -12.04 -34.12
C VAL A 385 17.63 -13.39 -34.59
N GLY A 386 16.75 -14.26 -35.08
CA GLY A 386 17.08 -15.64 -35.48
C GLY A 386 16.86 -16.68 -34.38
N SER A 387 16.64 -16.28 -33.12
CA SER A 387 16.29 -17.20 -32.04
C SER A 387 14.94 -17.86 -32.30
N VAL A 388 14.79 -19.13 -31.92
CA VAL A 388 13.51 -19.86 -32.00
C VAL A 388 12.99 -20.09 -30.59
N LEU A 389 11.82 -19.52 -30.29
CA LEU A 389 11.11 -19.69 -29.04
C LEU A 389 10.03 -20.76 -29.20
N LEU A 390 10.09 -21.81 -28.37
CA LEU A 390 9.05 -22.83 -28.31
C LEU A 390 8.00 -22.42 -27.26
N LEU A 391 6.79 -22.19 -27.74
CA LEU A 391 5.63 -21.87 -26.92
C LEU A 391 4.80 -23.12 -26.68
N GLU A 392 4.56 -23.44 -25.40
CA GLU A 392 3.62 -24.48 -24.98
C GLU A 392 2.32 -23.84 -24.48
N ASP A 393 1.21 -24.21 -25.12
CA ASP A 393 -0.15 -23.97 -24.68
C ASP A 393 -0.78 -25.30 -24.23
N SER A 394 -1.88 -25.23 -23.48
CA SER A 394 -2.68 -26.30 -22.88
C SER A 394 -2.88 -27.58 -23.72
N SER A 395 -2.77 -27.52 -25.05
CA SER A 395 -2.94 -28.68 -25.94
C SER A 395 -1.91 -28.83 -27.07
N TRP A 396 -0.98 -27.88 -27.28
CA TRP A 396 -0.06 -27.91 -28.42
C TRP A 396 1.22 -27.10 -28.17
N GLN A 397 2.28 -27.38 -28.96
CA GLN A 397 3.53 -26.63 -28.97
C GLN A 397 3.77 -26.03 -30.35
N LYS A 398 4.10 -24.74 -30.45
CA LYS A 398 4.59 -24.13 -31.71
C LYS A 398 5.87 -23.36 -31.47
N GLY A 399 6.73 -23.38 -32.49
CA GLY A 399 7.92 -22.54 -32.56
C GLY A 399 7.62 -21.19 -33.21
N TYR A 400 8.21 -20.13 -32.67
CA TYR A 400 8.23 -18.80 -33.24
C TYR A 400 9.69 -18.37 -33.42
N GLN A 401 10.06 -17.99 -34.64
CA GLN A 401 11.38 -17.43 -34.93
C GLN A 401 11.32 -15.91 -34.78
N ILE A 402 12.26 -15.33 -34.05
CA ILE A 402 12.35 -13.88 -33.85
C ILE A 402 12.95 -13.23 -35.10
N ASP A 403 12.21 -12.30 -35.70
CA ASP A 403 12.60 -11.58 -36.91
C ASP A 403 13.13 -10.18 -36.59
N GLU A 404 12.54 -9.51 -35.59
CA GLU A 404 12.92 -8.15 -35.16
C GLU A 404 12.72 -7.98 -33.66
N VAL A 405 13.55 -7.14 -33.04
CA VAL A 405 13.45 -6.74 -31.62
C VAL A 405 13.07 -5.26 -31.57
N LEU A 406 11.96 -4.96 -30.93
CA LEU A 406 11.40 -3.62 -30.76
C LEU A 406 11.39 -3.24 -29.28
N ASN A 407 11.32 -1.94 -29.00
CA ASN A 407 11.26 -1.39 -27.64
C ASN A 407 10.33 -0.17 -27.63
N ASP A 408 9.36 -0.15 -26.73
CA ASP A 408 8.38 0.95 -26.57
C ASP A 408 8.85 2.03 -25.56
N GLY A 409 10.07 1.91 -25.04
CA GLY A 409 10.65 2.79 -24.02
C GLY A 409 10.54 2.23 -22.61
N GLU A 410 9.70 1.21 -22.38
CA GLU A 410 9.56 0.55 -21.09
C GLU A 410 9.88 -0.95 -21.16
N ILE A 411 9.50 -1.63 -22.26
CA ILE A 411 9.57 -3.09 -22.39
C ILE A 411 9.98 -3.51 -23.81
N PRO A 412 10.90 -4.49 -23.96
CA PRO A 412 11.18 -5.09 -25.26
C PRO A 412 10.04 -6.03 -25.70
N PHE A 413 9.62 -5.90 -26.96
CA PHE A 413 8.68 -6.81 -27.62
C PHE A 413 9.21 -7.18 -29.00
N TYR A 414 8.71 -8.27 -29.58
CA TYR A 414 9.35 -8.91 -30.72
C TYR A 414 8.40 -9.03 -31.90
N VAL A 415 8.91 -8.86 -33.12
CA VAL A 415 8.24 -9.37 -34.32
C VAL A 415 8.76 -10.78 -34.55
N ALA A 416 7.84 -11.72 -34.72
CA ALA A 416 8.19 -13.12 -34.92
C ALA A 416 7.32 -13.76 -36.00
N SER A 417 7.84 -14.84 -36.59
CA SER A 417 7.12 -15.66 -37.55
C SER A 417 6.97 -17.09 -37.02
N PRO A 418 5.78 -17.72 -37.13
CA PRO A 418 5.63 -19.13 -36.83
C PRO A 418 6.58 -19.96 -37.69
N VAL A 419 7.30 -20.92 -37.08
CA VAL A 419 8.25 -21.78 -37.79
C VAL A 419 7.57 -22.57 -38.93
N GLU A 420 6.31 -22.95 -38.72
CA GLU A 420 5.49 -23.70 -39.69
C GLU A 420 4.92 -22.83 -40.83
N ASP A 421 4.78 -21.52 -40.61
CA ASP A 421 4.13 -20.60 -41.55
C ASP A 421 4.88 -19.26 -41.59
N ARG A 422 6.02 -19.25 -42.28
CA ARG A 422 6.90 -18.08 -42.43
C ARG A 422 6.28 -16.91 -43.20
N GLY A 423 5.07 -17.07 -43.74
CA GLY A 423 4.33 -16.00 -44.41
C GLY A 423 3.56 -15.09 -43.45
N LYS A 424 3.44 -15.48 -42.17
CA LYS A 424 2.70 -14.71 -41.16
C LYS A 424 3.64 -14.11 -40.13
N THR A 425 3.47 -12.82 -39.87
CA THR A 425 4.18 -12.08 -38.82
C THR A 425 3.25 -11.80 -37.65
N VAL A 426 3.75 -11.95 -36.44
CA VAL A 426 3.03 -11.70 -35.17
C VAL A 426 3.87 -10.84 -34.24
N PHE A 427 3.23 -10.09 -33.36
CA PHE A 427 3.89 -9.51 -32.21
C PHE A 427 3.96 -10.54 -31.08
N LEU A 428 5.11 -10.62 -30.44
CA LEU A 428 5.40 -11.55 -29.36
C LEU A 428 5.91 -10.75 -28.15
N TYR A 429 5.25 -10.91 -27.02
CA TYR A 429 5.59 -10.29 -25.75
C TYR A 429 6.02 -11.38 -24.78
N VAL A 430 7.15 -11.17 -24.10
CA VAL A 430 7.71 -12.10 -23.13
C VAL A 430 7.71 -11.43 -21.76
N GLY A 431 7.07 -12.06 -20.76
CA GLY A 431 7.12 -11.56 -19.38
C GLY A 431 8.35 -12.08 -18.62
N SER A 432 8.43 -11.80 -17.32
CA SER A 432 9.53 -12.30 -16.47
C SER A 432 9.25 -13.74 -15.97
N HIS A 433 10.29 -14.48 -15.59
CA HIS A 433 10.09 -15.82 -15.02
C HIS A 433 9.51 -15.71 -13.58
N PRO A 434 8.57 -16.58 -13.15
CA PRO A 434 7.99 -16.51 -11.80
C PRO A 434 9.02 -16.57 -10.66
N SER A 435 10.16 -17.25 -10.86
CA SER A 435 11.25 -17.33 -9.87
C SER A 435 12.16 -16.08 -9.84
N GLN A 436 11.94 -15.11 -10.72
CA GLN A 436 12.68 -13.83 -10.77
C GLN A 436 11.89 -12.68 -10.13
N LEU A 437 10.73 -12.99 -9.51
CA LEU A 437 9.86 -12.03 -8.84
C LEU A 437 10.38 -11.59 -7.44
N GLU A 438 11.69 -11.55 -7.23
CA GLU A 438 12.34 -10.89 -6.07
C GLU A 438 12.50 -9.38 -6.36
N PRO A 439 12.72 -8.47 -5.38
CA PRO A 439 12.06 -7.16 -5.27
C PRO A 439 12.61 -6.04 -6.19
N ALA A 440 13.05 -6.37 -7.40
CA ALA A 440 13.25 -5.40 -8.47
C ALA A 440 11.88 -5.06 -9.09
N TRP A 441 11.41 -3.84 -8.87
CA TRP A 441 10.13 -3.33 -9.36
C TRP A 441 10.00 -3.43 -10.90
N GLU A 442 11.12 -3.44 -11.64
CA GLU A 442 11.18 -3.58 -13.10
C GLU A 442 10.73 -4.96 -13.58
N ASP A 443 11.17 -6.05 -12.94
CA ASP A 443 10.83 -7.42 -13.34
C ASP A 443 9.37 -7.76 -13.01
N MET A 444 8.80 -7.15 -11.96
CA MET A 444 7.35 -7.23 -11.67
C MET A 444 6.50 -6.52 -12.73
N LYS A 445 6.99 -5.41 -13.31
CA LYS A 445 6.26 -4.65 -14.34
C LYS A 445 6.06 -5.46 -15.63
N LEU A 446 7.12 -6.13 -16.11
CA LEU A 446 7.05 -7.00 -17.31
C LEU A 446 6.09 -8.18 -17.12
N TRP A 447 6.25 -8.90 -16.00
CA TRP A 447 5.41 -10.05 -15.70
C TRP A 447 3.92 -9.65 -15.60
N TYR A 448 3.64 -8.56 -14.88
CA TYR A 448 2.29 -8.07 -14.68
C TYR A 448 1.65 -7.62 -15.99
N GLN A 449 2.39 -6.89 -16.85
CA GLN A 449 1.83 -6.39 -18.12
C GLN A 449 1.48 -7.53 -19.09
N VAL A 450 2.36 -8.52 -19.30
CA VAL A 450 2.08 -9.63 -20.24
C VAL A 450 0.93 -10.51 -19.74
N GLN A 451 0.90 -10.84 -18.45
CA GLN A 451 -0.18 -11.60 -17.83
C GLN A 451 -1.51 -10.84 -17.90
N ARG A 452 -1.51 -9.55 -17.54
CA ARG A 452 -2.73 -8.72 -17.55
C ARG A 452 -3.25 -8.51 -18.96
N GLN A 453 -2.39 -8.23 -19.93
CA GLN A 453 -2.79 -8.14 -21.34
C GLN A 453 -3.37 -9.47 -21.84
N THR A 454 -2.76 -10.60 -21.46
CA THR A 454 -3.30 -11.94 -21.76
C THR A 454 -4.69 -12.14 -21.15
N LYS A 455 -4.91 -11.74 -19.89
CA LYS A 455 -6.24 -11.80 -19.23
C LYS A 455 -7.26 -10.95 -20.00
N VAL A 456 -6.93 -9.70 -20.32
CA VAL A 456 -7.83 -8.77 -21.01
C VAL A 456 -8.22 -9.29 -22.40
N LEU A 457 -7.24 -9.72 -23.20
CA LEU A 457 -7.51 -10.24 -24.55
C LEU A 457 -8.30 -11.55 -24.52
N ASN A 458 -8.08 -12.40 -23.51
CA ASN A 458 -8.94 -13.57 -23.29
C ASN A 458 -10.37 -13.18 -22.95
N VAL A 459 -10.60 -12.16 -22.11
CA VAL A 459 -11.95 -11.66 -21.81
C VAL A 459 -12.61 -11.08 -23.05
N VAL A 460 -11.88 -10.29 -23.87
CA VAL A 460 -12.35 -9.76 -25.15
C VAL A 460 -12.80 -10.90 -26.08
N LYS A 461 -11.97 -11.94 -26.21
CA LYS A 461 -12.26 -13.15 -27.00
C LYS A 461 -13.46 -13.93 -26.47
N GLN A 462 -13.53 -14.17 -25.16
CA GLN A 462 -14.62 -14.91 -24.49
C GLN A 462 -15.96 -14.19 -24.59
N LYS A 463 -15.96 -12.85 -24.49
CA LYS A 463 -17.16 -12.02 -24.68
C LYS A 463 -17.53 -11.84 -26.16
N GLY A 464 -16.79 -12.42 -27.09
CA GLY A 464 -17.07 -12.33 -28.54
C GLY A 464 -16.89 -10.91 -29.10
N LEU A 465 -16.13 -10.06 -28.42
CA LEU A 465 -15.87 -8.70 -28.88
C LEU A 465 -14.85 -8.78 -30.02
N SER A 466 -15.31 -8.50 -31.24
CA SER A 466 -14.46 -8.51 -32.42
C SER A 466 -14.51 -7.16 -33.12
N SER A 467 -13.35 -6.64 -33.44
CA SER A 467 -13.16 -5.42 -34.21
C SER A 467 -11.81 -5.55 -34.91
N LYS A 468 -11.73 -5.18 -36.19
CA LYS A 468 -10.46 -5.17 -36.92
C LYS A 468 -9.44 -4.16 -36.35
N TYR A 469 -9.91 -3.27 -35.48
CA TYR A 469 -9.10 -2.25 -34.80
C TYR A 469 -8.64 -2.69 -33.39
N LEU A 470 -8.96 -3.93 -32.98
CA LEU A 470 -8.45 -4.58 -31.78
C LEU A 470 -7.42 -5.66 -32.16
N PRO A 471 -6.40 -5.90 -31.34
CA PRO A 471 -5.47 -7.01 -31.55
C PRO A 471 -6.17 -8.34 -31.29
N GLU A 472 -5.88 -9.30 -32.14
CA GLU A 472 -6.32 -10.68 -31.98
C GLU A 472 -5.28 -11.48 -31.18
N LEU A 473 -5.75 -12.22 -30.18
CA LEU A 473 -4.96 -13.19 -29.45
C LEU A 473 -4.73 -14.44 -30.32
N THR A 474 -3.55 -14.52 -30.92
CA THR A 474 -3.13 -15.66 -31.76
C THR A 474 -2.73 -16.85 -30.91
N ALA A 475 -1.93 -16.61 -29.86
CA ALA A 475 -1.49 -17.63 -28.91
C ALA A 475 -1.09 -17.00 -27.57
N SER A 476 -1.19 -17.78 -26.49
CA SER A 476 -0.64 -17.43 -25.18
C SER A 476 -0.21 -18.71 -24.49
N GLY A 477 0.91 -18.69 -23.78
CA GLY A 477 1.44 -19.89 -23.16
C GLY A 477 2.71 -19.64 -22.37
N ARG A 478 3.50 -20.69 -22.19
CA ARG A 478 4.79 -20.62 -21.49
C ARG A 478 5.93 -21.08 -22.37
N VAL A 479 7.10 -20.49 -22.18
CA VAL A 479 8.33 -20.91 -22.89
C VAL A 479 8.75 -22.31 -22.45
N VAL A 480 9.14 -23.12 -23.42
CA VAL A 480 9.83 -24.40 -23.22
C VAL A 480 11.26 -24.26 -23.71
N HIS A 481 12.22 -24.61 -22.86
CA HIS A 481 13.63 -24.59 -23.24
C HIS A 481 13.96 -25.74 -24.22
N PRO A 482 14.95 -25.57 -25.12
CA PRO A 482 15.40 -26.67 -25.97
C PRO A 482 15.98 -27.82 -25.12
N GLY A 483 15.59 -29.06 -25.41
CA GLY A 483 16.04 -30.29 -24.72
C GLY A 483 14.92 -31.06 -23.99
N ASN A 484 15.26 -32.18 -23.34
CA ASN A 484 14.31 -32.97 -22.55
C ASN A 484 13.99 -32.25 -21.23
N CYS A 485 12.85 -31.57 -21.19
CA CYS A 485 12.33 -30.90 -20.00
C CYS A 485 11.91 -31.95 -18.94
N ARG A 486 12.56 -31.95 -17.76
CA ARG A 486 12.30 -32.90 -16.66
C ARG A 486 11.06 -32.55 -15.82
N LYS A 487 9.96 -32.12 -16.45
CA LYS A 487 8.70 -31.88 -15.73
C LYS A 487 8.05 -33.23 -15.37
N PRO A 488 7.74 -33.50 -14.08
CA PRO A 488 7.06 -34.73 -13.68
C PRO A 488 5.65 -34.83 -14.27
N LYS A 489 4.92 -33.71 -14.41
CA LYS A 489 3.59 -33.59 -15.04
C LYS A 489 3.44 -32.33 -15.90
N LYS A 490 2.44 -32.30 -16.79
CA LYS A 490 2.01 -31.07 -17.49
C LYS A 490 1.58 -30.04 -16.45
N GLY A 491 2.28 -28.90 -16.39
CA GLY A 491 2.00 -27.81 -15.45
C GLY A 491 3.01 -27.68 -14.30
N ASP A 492 3.93 -28.64 -14.11
CA ASP A 492 4.98 -28.53 -13.09
C ASP A 492 6.10 -27.57 -13.53
N ASN A 493 6.75 -26.94 -12.55
CA ASN A 493 7.89 -26.06 -12.78
C ASN A 493 9.14 -26.88 -13.14
N CYS A 494 9.89 -26.39 -14.12
CA CYS A 494 11.20 -26.91 -14.47
C CYS A 494 12.25 -25.93 -13.90
N ASP A 495 13.38 -26.46 -13.41
CA ASP A 495 14.45 -25.63 -12.85
C ASP A 495 15.22 -24.78 -13.89
N HIS A 496 14.86 -24.90 -15.18
CA HIS A 496 15.48 -24.10 -16.23
C HIS A 496 14.97 -22.64 -16.15
N PRO A 497 15.85 -21.61 -16.12
CA PRO A 497 15.49 -20.21 -15.83
C PRO A 497 14.52 -19.58 -16.84
N TRP A 498 14.38 -20.17 -18.01
CA TRP A 498 13.47 -19.73 -19.07
C TRP A 498 12.17 -20.53 -19.13
N CYS A 499 12.12 -21.70 -18.50
CA CYS A 499 11.02 -22.63 -18.71
C CYS A 499 9.87 -22.33 -17.76
N GLY A 500 8.77 -21.85 -18.33
CA GLY A 500 7.64 -21.37 -17.53
C GLY A 500 7.40 -19.86 -17.67
N THR A 501 8.30 -19.14 -18.33
CA THR A 501 8.13 -17.70 -18.63
C THR A 501 6.89 -17.47 -19.49
N PRO A 502 5.98 -16.56 -19.11
CA PRO A 502 4.74 -16.32 -19.85
C PRO A 502 5.02 -15.57 -21.16
N VAL A 503 4.32 -15.98 -22.21
CA VAL A 503 4.41 -15.37 -23.55
C VAL A 503 3.02 -15.13 -24.09
N LEU A 504 2.87 -13.95 -24.71
CA LEU A 504 1.67 -13.52 -25.42
C LEU A 504 2.00 -13.27 -26.88
N VAL A 505 1.17 -13.78 -27.79
CA VAL A 505 1.32 -13.60 -29.24
C VAL A 505 0.06 -12.99 -29.82
N THR A 506 0.21 -11.87 -30.52
CA THR A 506 -0.91 -11.13 -31.11
C THR A 506 -0.70 -10.78 -32.57
N SER A 507 -1.80 -10.60 -33.29
CA SER A 507 -1.85 -10.05 -34.65
C SER A 507 -2.88 -8.93 -34.75
N PRO A 508 -2.80 -8.00 -35.72
CA PRO A 508 -1.78 -7.84 -36.75
C PRO A 508 -0.48 -7.16 -36.26
N VAL A 509 0.55 -7.18 -37.11
CA VAL A 509 1.80 -6.43 -36.93
C VAL A 509 1.74 -5.15 -37.77
N GLY A 510 2.24 -4.04 -37.21
CA GLY A 510 2.24 -2.74 -37.86
C GLY A 510 3.31 -1.81 -37.27
N ARG A 511 3.43 -0.61 -37.83
CA ARG A 511 4.38 0.39 -37.33
C ARG A 511 3.70 1.28 -36.29
N THR A 512 4.37 1.60 -35.18
CA THR A 512 3.79 2.46 -34.14
C THR A 512 3.52 3.88 -34.66
N VAL A 513 2.51 4.55 -34.11
CA VAL A 513 2.24 5.96 -34.40
C VAL A 513 3.41 6.83 -33.90
N ALA A 514 4.03 6.48 -32.77
CA ALA A 514 5.25 7.13 -32.29
C ALA A 514 6.36 7.17 -33.37
N ASP A 515 6.62 6.04 -34.04
CA ASP A 515 7.63 5.98 -35.10
C ASP A 515 7.20 6.71 -36.37
N MET A 516 5.90 6.74 -36.67
CA MET A 516 5.37 7.53 -37.79
C MET A 516 5.55 9.03 -37.54
N VAL A 517 5.25 9.51 -36.33
CA VAL A 517 5.46 10.92 -35.93
C VAL A 517 6.95 11.27 -36.01
N ARG A 518 7.83 10.42 -35.47
CA ARG A 518 9.29 10.63 -35.53
C ARG A 518 9.82 10.73 -36.98
N ALA A 519 9.21 10.00 -37.91
CA ALA A 519 9.55 10.05 -39.33
C ALA A 519 8.79 11.12 -40.13
N GLY A 520 7.95 11.94 -39.50
CA GLY A 520 7.13 12.94 -40.17
C GLY A 520 6.06 12.37 -41.11
N GLN A 521 5.59 11.15 -40.85
CA GLN A 521 4.64 10.41 -41.69
C GLN A 521 3.22 10.35 -41.10
N PHE A 522 2.95 11.09 -40.02
CA PHE A 522 1.64 11.21 -39.42
C PHE A 522 1.01 12.56 -39.80
N GLY A 523 0.26 12.57 -40.90
CA GLY A 523 -0.39 13.76 -41.45
C GLY A 523 -1.86 13.90 -41.05
N ALA A 524 -2.55 14.80 -41.74
CA ALA A 524 -3.96 15.12 -41.47
C ALA A 524 -4.90 13.92 -41.67
N ASP A 525 -4.74 13.21 -42.79
CA ASP A 525 -5.57 12.05 -43.11
C ASP A 525 -5.30 10.89 -42.12
N GLU A 526 -4.05 10.72 -41.70
CA GLU A 526 -3.65 9.77 -40.67
C GLU A 526 -4.32 10.09 -39.33
N ALA A 527 -4.36 11.37 -38.92
CA ALA A 527 -5.00 11.78 -37.67
C ALA A 527 -6.51 11.48 -37.66
N ILE A 528 -7.22 11.73 -38.76
CA ILE A 528 -8.66 11.44 -38.87
C ILE A 528 -8.93 9.93 -38.84
N ARG A 529 -8.16 9.15 -39.61
CA ARG A 529 -8.27 7.68 -39.61
C ARG A 529 -7.92 7.07 -38.25
N CYS A 530 -6.82 7.52 -37.65
CA CYS A 530 -6.38 7.06 -36.32
C CYS A 530 -7.44 7.34 -35.26
N CYS A 531 -8.05 8.53 -35.28
CA CYS A 531 -9.14 8.89 -34.38
C CYS A 531 -10.34 7.94 -34.55
N HIS A 532 -10.79 7.73 -35.79
CA HIS A 532 -11.90 6.83 -36.11
C HIS A 532 -11.65 5.39 -35.66
N ASP A 533 -10.48 4.86 -35.96
CA ASP A 533 -10.13 3.47 -35.73
C ASP A 533 -9.94 3.19 -34.23
N CYS A 534 -9.27 4.10 -33.51
CA CYS A 534 -9.15 4.02 -32.05
C CYS A 534 -10.51 4.13 -31.36
N LEU A 535 -11.37 5.08 -31.77
CA LEU A 535 -12.75 5.16 -31.25
C LEU A 535 -13.57 3.91 -31.55
N SER A 536 -13.33 3.26 -32.68
CA SER A 536 -14.00 2.01 -33.04
C SER A 536 -13.58 0.87 -32.12
N ALA A 537 -12.30 0.79 -31.77
CA ALA A 537 -11.78 -0.15 -30.77
C ALA A 537 -12.41 0.10 -29.39
N LEU A 538 -12.38 1.35 -28.91
CA LEU A 538 -12.95 1.75 -27.62
C LEU A 538 -14.47 1.50 -27.53
N SER A 539 -15.20 1.78 -28.62
CA SER A 539 -16.64 1.51 -28.71
C SER A 539 -16.95 0.02 -28.56
N ALA A 540 -16.15 -0.85 -29.18
CA ALA A 540 -16.32 -2.30 -29.11
C ALA A 540 -16.12 -2.82 -27.68
N THR A 541 -15.13 -2.30 -26.95
CA THR A 541 -14.79 -2.75 -25.59
C THR A 541 -15.63 -2.09 -24.50
N ALA A 542 -16.12 -0.87 -24.73
CA ALA A 542 -16.93 -0.11 -23.77
C ALA A 542 -18.21 -0.85 -23.35
N SER A 543 -18.86 -1.56 -24.28
CA SER A 543 -20.05 -2.39 -24.02
C SER A 543 -19.81 -3.49 -22.98
N ALA A 544 -18.57 -3.95 -22.84
CA ALA A 544 -18.14 -4.97 -21.91
C ALA A 544 -17.54 -4.41 -20.62
N GLY A 545 -17.56 -3.09 -20.44
CA GLY A 545 -16.98 -2.38 -19.29
C GLY A 545 -15.46 -2.25 -19.32
N ILE A 546 -14.82 -2.59 -20.43
CA ILE A 546 -13.35 -2.60 -20.55
C ILE A 546 -12.87 -1.22 -21.03
N ARG A 547 -12.01 -0.58 -20.24
CA ARG A 547 -11.38 0.71 -20.55
C ARG A 547 -9.89 0.52 -20.76
N HIS A 548 -9.30 1.22 -21.74
CA HIS A 548 -7.91 1.03 -22.14
C HIS A 548 -6.91 1.53 -21.09
N GLY A 549 -7.09 2.77 -20.63
CA GLY A 549 -6.31 3.34 -19.51
C GLY A 549 -4.89 3.81 -19.80
N ASP A 550 -4.32 3.48 -20.96
CA ASP A 550 -2.99 3.97 -21.38
C ASP A 550 -2.93 4.28 -22.89
N ILE A 551 -3.71 5.25 -23.35
CA ILE A 551 -3.74 5.62 -24.78
C ILE A 551 -2.62 6.62 -25.07
N ARG A 552 -1.62 6.18 -25.84
CA ARG A 552 -0.43 6.94 -26.22
C ARG A 552 0.09 6.49 -27.59
N PRO A 553 0.96 7.26 -28.26
CA PRO A 553 1.42 6.97 -29.63
C PRO A 553 2.13 5.61 -29.79
N GLU A 554 2.75 5.10 -28.73
CA GLU A 554 3.42 3.81 -28.67
C GLU A 554 2.42 2.64 -28.67
N ASN A 555 1.21 2.87 -28.14
CA ASN A 555 0.15 1.89 -28.02
C ASN A 555 -0.82 1.88 -29.22
N VAL A 556 -0.45 2.49 -30.34
CA VAL A 556 -1.24 2.46 -31.58
C VAL A 556 -0.34 2.08 -32.74
N ILE A 557 -0.74 1.07 -33.51
CA ILE A 557 -0.01 0.63 -34.71
C ILE A 557 -0.80 0.94 -35.99
N CYS A 558 -0.08 1.31 -37.03
CA CYS A 558 -0.58 1.44 -38.40
C CYS A 558 -0.28 0.17 -39.17
N VAL A 559 -1.34 -0.48 -39.65
CA VAL A 559 -1.26 -1.74 -40.40
C VAL A 559 -1.54 -1.44 -41.87
N LYS A 560 -0.57 -1.79 -42.73
CA LYS A 560 -0.75 -1.68 -44.18
C LYS A 560 -1.54 -2.89 -44.67
N SER A 561 -2.75 -2.65 -45.18
CA SER A 561 -3.50 -3.68 -45.89
C SER A 561 -3.00 -3.76 -47.33
N GLY A 562 -2.65 -4.96 -47.81
CA GLY A 562 -2.04 -5.15 -49.13
C GLY A 562 -2.90 -4.65 -50.32
N MET A 563 -4.20 -4.46 -50.13
CA MET A 563 -5.15 -4.00 -51.16
C MET A 563 -6.10 -2.89 -50.67
N GLY A 564 -5.89 -2.34 -49.47
CA GLY A 564 -6.81 -1.39 -48.84
C GLY A 564 -6.09 -0.22 -48.16
N GLN A 565 -6.86 0.78 -47.73
CA GLN A 565 -6.29 1.88 -46.94
C GLN A 565 -5.67 1.35 -45.64
N PRO A 566 -4.56 1.96 -45.18
CA PRO A 566 -3.99 1.63 -43.89
C PRO A 566 -5.01 1.91 -42.79
N TYR A 567 -5.01 1.07 -41.76
CA TYR A 567 -5.89 1.21 -40.61
C TYR A 567 -5.08 1.13 -39.31
N TYR A 568 -5.63 1.67 -38.25
CA TYR A 568 -4.97 1.73 -36.95
C TYR A 568 -5.54 0.70 -35.99
N VAL A 569 -4.66 0.07 -35.21
CA VAL A 569 -5.04 -0.90 -34.18
C VAL A 569 -4.54 -0.41 -32.84
N LEU A 570 -5.44 -0.34 -31.87
CA LEU A 570 -5.11 0.04 -30.49
C LEU A 570 -4.56 -1.18 -29.77
N ILE A 571 -3.27 -1.17 -29.43
CA ILE A 571 -2.55 -2.23 -28.70
C ILE A 571 -2.24 -1.74 -27.27
N GLY A 572 -1.49 -2.51 -26.46
CA GLY A 572 -1.09 -2.05 -25.11
C GLY A 572 -2.15 -2.25 -24.01
N TRP A 573 -3.02 -3.27 -24.16
CA TRP A 573 -4.11 -3.55 -23.22
C TRP A 573 -3.67 -4.07 -21.84
N GLY A 574 -2.36 -4.10 -21.54
CA GLY A 574 -1.81 -4.52 -20.25
C GLY A 574 -2.24 -3.62 -19.08
N HIS A 575 -2.66 -2.39 -19.33
CA HIS A 575 -3.16 -1.45 -18.32
C HIS A 575 -4.68 -1.29 -18.28
N ALA A 576 -5.40 -2.10 -19.06
CA ALA A 576 -6.85 -1.99 -19.16
C ALA A 576 -7.56 -2.31 -17.84
N ILE A 577 -8.64 -1.59 -17.57
CA ILE A 577 -9.50 -1.75 -16.40
C ILE A 577 -10.62 -2.73 -16.75
N LEU A 578 -10.68 -3.86 -16.04
CA LEU A 578 -11.73 -4.87 -16.14
C LEU A 578 -12.68 -4.80 -14.95
N GLU A 579 -12.15 -4.49 -13.77
CA GLU A 579 -12.83 -4.52 -12.48
C GLU A 579 -12.66 -3.18 -11.75
N GLU A 580 -13.57 -2.83 -10.83
CA GLU A 580 -13.54 -1.53 -10.12
C GLU A 580 -12.29 -1.31 -9.23
N ARG A 581 -11.61 -2.41 -8.88
CA ARG A 581 -10.35 -2.40 -8.11
C ARG A 581 -9.12 -2.09 -8.96
N ASP A 582 -9.23 -2.22 -10.28
CA ASP A 582 -8.12 -1.94 -11.19
C ASP A 582 -7.82 -0.44 -11.21
N ARG A 583 -6.53 -0.08 -11.21
CA ARG A 583 -6.06 1.31 -11.33
C ARG A 583 -5.42 1.55 -12.71
N PRO A 584 -5.60 2.73 -13.33
CA PRO A 584 -4.96 3.05 -14.59
C PRO A 584 -3.47 3.38 -14.40
N ALA A 585 -2.68 3.21 -15.47
CA ALA A 585 -1.33 3.75 -15.50
C ALA A 585 -1.39 5.29 -15.58
N LEU A 586 -0.54 5.97 -14.82
CA LEU A 586 -0.46 7.42 -14.85
C LEU A 586 0.65 7.86 -15.81
N ASN A 587 0.24 8.52 -16.90
CA ASN A 587 1.10 9.17 -17.87
C ASN A 587 0.76 10.67 -17.87
N LEU A 588 1.70 11.51 -17.42
CA LEU A 588 1.48 12.95 -17.26
C LEU A 588 1.03 13.63 -18.56
N HIS A 589 1.50 13.14 -19.71
CA HIS A 589 1.18 13.72 -21.02
C HIS A 589 -0.17 13.28 -21.57
N PHE A 590 -0.56 12.02 -21.36
CA PHE A 590 -1.70 11.43 -22.08
C PHE A 590 -2.87 11.01 -21.20
N SER A 591 -2.68 10.77 -19.89
CA SER A 591 -3.78 10.35 -19.01
C SER A 591 -4.89 11.42 -18.94
N SER A 592 -6.13 10.97 -18.78
CA SER A 592 -7.27 11.87 -18.60
C SER A 592 -7.18 12.68 -17.30
N THR A 593 -7.96 13.76 -17.24
CA THR A 593 -8.10 14.61 -16.05
C THR A 593 -8.58 13.78 -14.86
N SER A 594 -9.59 12.93 -15.04
CA SER A 594 -10.08 12.03 -13.99
C SER A 594 -9.05 10.97 -13.57
N ALA A 595 -8.24 10.46 -14.50
CA ALA A 595 -7.17 9.52 -14.17
C ALA A 595 -6.12 10.19 -13.27
N LEU A 596 -5.73 11.43 -13.61
CA LEU A 596 -4.75 12.21 -12.87
C LEU A 596 -5.28 12.70 -11.50
N GLN A 597 -6.55 13.13 -11.43
CA GLN A 597 -7.16 13.66 -10.20
C GLN A 597 -7.60 12.55 -9.23
N GLU A 598 -8.29 11.52 -9.73
CA GLU A 598 -9.01 10.55 -8.91
C GLU A 598 -8.35 9.15 -8.94
N GLY A 599 -7.33 8.93 -9.77
CA GLY A 599 -6.74 7.60 -9.98
C GLY A 599 -7.76 6.59 -10.50
N LYS A 600 -8.77 7.06 -11.24
CA LYS A 600 -9.88 6.27 -11.79
C LYS A 600 -10.18 6.71 -13.22
N LEU A 601 -10.59 5.77 -14.06
CA LEU A 601 -11.09 6.08 -15.40
C LEU A 601 -12.60 6.25 -15.35
N CYS A 602 -13.09 7.38 -15.83
CA CYS A 602 -14.50 7.57 -16.15
C CYS A 602 -14.81 7.05 -17.58
N SER A 603 -16.09 7.04 -17.95
CA SER A 603 -16.57 6.60 -19.27
C SER A 603 -16.02 7.41 -20.44
N ALA A 604 -15.57 8.65 -20.20
CA ALA A 604 -14.95 9.53 -21.21
C ALA A 604 -13.41 9.59 -21.15
N SER A 605 -12.77 8.95 -20.17
CA SER A 605 -11.32 9.07 -19.95
C SER A 605 -10.47 8.60 -21.14
N ASP A 606 -10.85 7.50 -21.79
CA ASP A 606 -10.13 7.00 -22.97
C ASP A 606 -10.29 7.97 -24.17
N ALA A 607 -11.46 8.60 -24.32
CA ALA A 607 -11.68 9.59 -25.38
C ALA A 607 -10.88 10.87 -25.13
N GLU A 608 -10.75 11.30 -23.88
CA GLU A 608 -9.89 12.43 -23.49
C GLU A 608 -8.41 12.15 -23.79
N SER A 609 -7.92 10.97 -23.39
CA SER A 609 -6.54 10.54 -23.64
C SER A 609 -6.24 10.47 -25.14
N LEU A 610 -7.20 10.00 -25.94
CA LEU A 610 -7.11 10.00 -27.40
C LEU A 610 -6.98 11.41 -27.98
N VAL A 611 -7.67 12.41 -27.43
CA VAL A 611 -7.54 13.80 -27.88
C VAL A 611 -6.14 14.34 -27.61
N TYR A 612 -5.57 14.09 -26.43
CA TYR A 612 -4.19 14.50 -26.12
C TYR A 612 -3.17 13.84 -27.05
N MET A 613 -3.34 12.54 -27.30
CA MET A 613 -2.50 11.81 -28.25
C MET A 613 -2.58 12.44 -29.66
N LEU A 614 -3.79 12.69 -30.17
CA LEU A 614 -3.97 13.31 -31.49
C LEU A 614 -3.40 14.72 -31.56
N TYR A 615 -3.58 15.52 -30.51
CA TYR A 615 -3.02 16.88 -30.41
C TYR A 615 -1.49 16.83 -30.55
N PHE A 616 -0.83 15.96 -29.78
CA PHE A 616 0.62 15.82 -29.80
C PHE A 616 1.14 15.25 -31.12
N CYS A 617 0.56 14.14 -31.61
CA CYS A 617 1.00 13.51 -32.86
C CYS A 617 0.86 14.43 -34.08
N SER A 618 -0.04 15.41 -34.01
CA SER A 618 -0.24 16.41 -35.07
C SER A 618 0.68 17.63 -34.94
N GLY A 619 1.72 17.54 -34.11
CA GLY A 619 2.70 18.60 -33.87
C GLY A 619 2.20 19.68 -32.91
N GLY A 620 1.36 19.32 -31.94
CA GLY A 620 1.06 20.16 -30.79
C GLY A 620 2.24 20.22 -29.83
N ASP A 621 2.35 21.32 -29.06
CA ASP A 621 3.47 21.51 -28.14
C ASP A 621 3.32 20.56 -26.94
N LEU A 622 4.35 19.75 -26.68
CA LEU A 622 4.39 18.92 -25.48
C LEU A 622 5.05 19.74 -24.36
N PRO A 623 4.29 20.13 -23.31
CA PRO A 623 4.90 20.76 -22.15
C PRO A 623 5.88 19.80 -21.47
N VAL A 624 6.94 20.33 -20.89
CA VAL A 624 7.75 19.58 -19.93
C VAL A 624 6.91 19.47 -18.66
N LEU A 625 6.48 18.24 -18.34
CA LEU A 625 5.67 17.93 -17.17
C LEU A 625 6.47 17.06 -16.24
N ASP A 626 6.63 17.52 -15.00
CA ASP A 626 7.33 16.83 -13.91
C ASP A 626 6.37 16.40 -12.79
N SER A 627 5.12 16.86 -12.83
CA SER A 627 4.13 16.71 -11.78
C SER A 627 2.71 16.53 -12.33
N VAL A 628 1.84 15.89 -11.54
CA VAL A 628 0.43 15.72 -11.85
C VAL A 628 -0.30 17.07 -11.90
N GLU A 629 0.08 18.00 -11.04
CA GLU A 629 -0.53 19.33 -10.95
C GLU A 629 -0.13 20.20 -12.13
N GLY A 630 1.13 20.17 -12.57
CA GLY A 630 1.54 20.81 -13.82
C GLY A 630 0.79 20.23 -15.03
N ALA A 631 0.57 18.91 -15.03
CA ALA A 631 -0.19 18.23 -16.06
C ALA A 631 -1.67 18.66 -16.06
N LEU A 632 -2.31 18.81 -14.89
CA LEU A 632 -3.68 19.27 -14.74
C LEU A 632 -3.83 20.75 -15.11
N GLN A 633 -2.89 21.60 -14.69
CA GLN A 633 -2.87 23.02 -15.02
C GLN A 633 -2.70 23.23 -16.54
N TRP A 634 -1.85 22.44 -17.18
CA TRP A 634 -1.73 22.47 -18.64
C TRP A 634 -3.03 22.09 -19.33
N ARG A 635 -3.74 21.05 -18.86
CA ARG A 635 -5.05 20.66 -19.42
C ARG A 635 -6.07 21.79 -19.25
N GLU A 636 -6.24 22.30 -18.04
CA GLU A 636 -7.15 23.42 -17.75
C GLU A 636 -6.85 24.64 -18.64
N THR A 637 -5.58 25.01 -18.75
CA THR A 637 -5.14 26.14 -19.57
C THR A 637 -5.36 25.87 -21.05
N SER A 638 -5.06 24.66 -21.54
CA SER A 638 -5.15 24.31 -22.95
C SER A 638 -6.59 24.19 -23.43
N TRP A 639 -7.49 23.62 -22.61
CA TRP A 639 -8.92 23.57 -22.88
C TRP A 639 -9.56 24.96 -22.83
N SER A 640 -9.31 25.73 -21.77
CA SER A 640 -9.88 27.08 -21.60
C SER A 640 -9.44 28.07 -22.68
N ARG A 641 -8.17 28.00 -23.11
CA ARG A 641 -7.62 28.81 -24.20
C ARG A 641 -7.89 28.24 -25.59
N ARG A 642 -8.62 27.13 -25.69
CA ARG A 642 -8.97 26.44 -26.94
C ARG A 642 -7.75 25.96 -27.76
N LEU A 643 -6.58 25.76 -27.15
CA LEU A 643 -5.34 25.42 -27.86
C LEU A 643 -5.45 24.07 -28.58
N ILE A 644 -6.04 23.08 -27.90
CA ILE A 644 -6.24 21.74 -28.43
C ILE A 644 -7.20 21.77 -29.62
N GLN A 645 -8.33 22.48 -29.46
CA GLN A 645 -9.39 22.55 -30.46
C GLN A 645 -8.97 23.39 -31.68
N GLN A 646 -8.13 24.41 -31.49
CA GLN A 646 -7.51 25.16 -32.59
C GLN A 646 -6.60 24.25 -33.40
N LYS A 647 -5.64 23.59 -32.75
CA LYS A 647 -4.67 22.71 -33.43
C LYS A 647 -5.34 21.56 -34.18
N LEU A 648 -6.32 20.91 -33.57
CA LEU A 648 -7.09 19.85 -34.24
C LEU A 648 -8.03 20.39 -35.31
N GLY A 649 -8.44 21.66 -35.21
CA GLY A 649 -9.25 22.36 -36.22
C GLY A 649 -8.48 22.74 -37.47
N ASP A 650 -7.19 23.06 -37.33
CA ASP A 650 -6.30 23.29 -38.47
C ASP A 650 -6.15 22.03 -39.35
N ILE A 651 -6.35 20.85 -38.75
CA ILE A 651 -6.37 19.56 -39.45
C ILE A 651 -7.73 19.31 -40.10
N SER A 652 -8.81 19.35 -39.30
CA SER A 652 -10.17 19.14 -39.80
C SER A 652 -11.24 19.64 -38.84
N ALA A 653 -12.32 20.17 -39.40
CA ALA A 653 -13.50 20.59 -38.65
C ALA A 653 -14.12 19.44 -37.83
N VAL A 654 -13.99 18.18 -38.28
CA VAL A 654 -14.54 17.02 -37.53
C VAL A 654 -13.74 16.73 -36.26
N LEU A 655 -12.41 16.87 -36.30
CA LEU A 655 -11.54 16.63 -35.14
C LEU A 655 -11.69 17.74 -34.11
N LYS A 656 -11.79 19.00 -34.57
CA LYS A 656 -12.16 20.10 -33.67
C LYS A 656 -13.50 19.86 -33.00
N ALA A 657 -14.53 19.50 -33.75
CA ALA A 657 -15.85 19.24 -33.18
C ALA A 657 -15.81 18.08 -32.18
N PHE A 658 -15.01 17.04 -32.45
CA PHE A 658 -14.82 15.93 -31.52
C PHE A 658 -14.13 16.41 -30.23
N ALA A 659 -13.07 17.19 -30.34
CA ALA A 659 -12.39 17.77 -29.17
C ALA A 659 -13.31 18.71 -28.37
N ASP A 660 -14.10 19.56 -29.03
CA ASP A 660 -15.13 20.41 -28.38
C ASP A 660 -16.17 19.56 -27.63
N TYR A 661 -16.50 18.37 -28.14
CA TYR A 661 -17.42 17.46 -27.46
C TYR A 661 -16.78 16.78 -26.26
N VAL A 662 -15.55 16.27 -26.39
CA VAL A 662 -14.81 15.64 -25.30
C VAL A 662 -14.56 16.64 -24.15
N ASP A 663 -14.21 17.88 -24.47
CA ASP A 663 -14.09 19.00 -23.51
C ASP A 663 -15.36 19.16 -22.65
N SER A 664 -16.55 19.03 -23.25
CA SER A 664 -17.80 19.13 -22.49
C SER A 664 -18.11 17.90 -21.62
N LEU A 665 -17.39 16.79 -21.81
CA LEU A 665 -17.48 15.58 -20.99
C LEU A 665 -16.41 15.50 -19.90
N CYS A 666 -15.31 16.24 -20.01
CA CYS A 666 -14.22 16.23 -19.04
C CYS A 666 -14.76 16.54 -17.63
N GLY A 667 -14.42 15.67 -16.67
CA GLY A 667 -14.90 15.78 -15.28
C GLY A 667 -16.37 15.39 -15.07
N THR A 668 -17.05 14.83 -16.07
CA THR A 668 -18.43 14.36 -15.95
C THR A 668 -18.54 12.83 -16.02
N PRO A 669 -19.58 12.20 -15.44
CA PRO A 669 -19.81 10.77 -15.55
C PRO A 669 -20.45 10.35 -16.89
N TYR A 670 -20.74 11.30 -17.80
CA TYR A 670 -21.51 11.04 -19.01
C TYR A 670 -20.71 10.18 -20.01
N PRO A 671 -21.34 9.14 -20.59
CA PRO A 671 -20.68 8.28 -21.57
C PRO A 671 -20.50 8.98 -22.92
N VAL A 672 -19.46 8.57 -23.64
CA VAL A 672 -19.18 9.00 -25.02
C VAL A 672 -20.21 8.39 -25.97
N ASP A 673 -20.82 9.22 -26.82
CA ASP A 673 -21.67 8.77 -27.92
C ASP A 673 -20.82 8.35 -29.12
N TYR A 674 -20.24 7.15 -29.02
CA TYR A 674 -19.39 6.58 -30.08
C TYR A 674 -20.12 6.50 -31.42
N LYS A 675 -21.43 6.21 -31.45
CA LYS A 675 -22.18 6.02 -32.71
C LYS A 675 -22.22 7.29 -33.55
N ILE A 676 -22.44 8.45 -32.92
CA ILE A 676 -22.47 9.74 -33.63
C ILE A 676 -21.09 10.08 -34.18
N TRP A 677 -20.04 9.93 -33.36
CA TRP A 677 -18.69 10.32 -33.75
C TRP A 677 -18.07 9.42 -34.81
N LEU A 678 -18.26 8.10 -34.70
CA LEU A 678 -17.83 7.16 -35.74
C LEU A 678 -18.50 7.46 -37.09
N ARG A 679 -19.80 7.78 -37.11
CA ARG A 679 -20.50 8.18 -38.34
C ARG A 679 -19.93 9.47 -38.94
N ARG A 680 -19.64 10.48 -38.11
CA ARG A 680 -19.10 11.78 -38.55
C ARG A 680 -17.68 11.64 -39.11
N LEU A 681 -16.82 10.88 -38.44
CA LEU A 681 -15.45 10.61 -38.86
C LEU A 681 -15.42 9.77 -40.13
N LYS A 682 -16.24 8.71 -40.22
CA LYS A 682 -16.33 7.86 -41.42
C LYS A 682 -16.68 8.67 -42.68
N ARG A 683 -17.61 9.63 -42.58
CA ARG A 683 -17.99 10.51 -43.70
C ARG A 683 -16.82 11.36 -44.21
N GLN A 684 -15.82 11.65 -43.39
CA GLN A 684 -14.63 12.41 -43.78
C GLN A 684 -13.52 11.52 -44.38
N ILE A 685 -13.50 10.23 -44.04
CA ILE A 685 -12.48 9.27 -44.52
C ILE A 685 -12.73 8.85 -45.98
N GLY A 686 -13.92 9.10 -46.53
CA GLY A 686 -14.20 8.94 -47.97
C GLY A 686 -14.71 7.55 -48.39
N ASP A 687 -15.41 6.82 -47.51
CA ASP A 687 -16.25 5.68 -47.92
C ASP A 687 -17.56 6.21 -48.57
N GLU A 688 -17.46 6.86 -49.73
CA GLU A 688 -18.55 6.89 -50.71
C GLU A 688 -18.49 5.59 -51.53
N ASP A 689 -19.02 4.50 -50.97
CA ASP A 689 -19.53 3.41 -51.80
C ASP A 689 -20.77 2.81 -51.13
N GLY A 690 -21.88 2.96 -51.84
CA GLY A 690 -23.24 2.92 -51.32
C GLY A 690 -24.08 3.89 -52.11
N GLY A 691 -24.09 3.68 -53.44
CA GLY A 691 -24.91 4.43 -54.37
C GLY A 691 -26.33 4.60 -53.84
N LYS A 692 -26.83 5.83 -53.97
CA LYS A 692 -28.26 6.06 -54.02
C LYS A 692 -28.82 5.15 -55.12
N GLU A 693 -29.47 4.06 -54.75
CA GLU A 693 -30.62 3.61 -55.53
C GLU A 693 -31.63 4.75 -55.44
N VAL A 694 -31.60 5.60 -56.46
CA VAL A 694 -32.72 6.46 -56.78
C VAL A 694 -33.79 5.51 -57.29
N ASP A 695 -34.84 5.30 -56.49
CA ASP A 695 -36.08 4.69 -56.97
C ASP A 695 -36.64 5.57 -58.08
N THR A 696 -36.34 5.19 -59.33
CA THR A 696 -37.05 5.64 -60.52
C THR A 696 -37.90 4.50 -61.06
N SER A 697 -39.07 4.32 -60.43
CA SER A 697 -40.27 3.65 -60.95
C SER A 697 -41.28 3.69 -59.80
N GLY A 698 -42.44 4.32 -59.91
CA GLY A 698 -43.45 4.18 -60.95
C GLY A 698 -44.71 3.70 -60.27
#